data_AF-A0A957X3Z3-F1
#
_entry.id   AF-A0A957X3Z3-F1
#
_cell.length_a   1.000
_cell.length_b   1.000
_cell.length_c   1.000
_cell.angle_alpha   90.00
_cell.angle_beta   90.00
_cell.angle_gamma   90.00
#
_symmetry.space_group_name_H-M   'P 1'
#
loop_
_entity.id
_entity.type
_entity.pdbx_description
1 polymer ?
#
loop_
_entity_poly.entity_id
_entity_poly.type
_entity_poly.pdbx_seq_one_letter_code
_entity_poly.pdbx_strand_id
1 'polypeptide(L)'
;AIILAMVITPLLQTQQVSAFYDGQQARALEAAAPVAAAAATTFSPHENPVQVALGDQADQAATQKSTYAAPASTTNSTGAAQSVTCTVTETSDCDGDGLSDQIEIHQLGTFVDNADTDGDFINDYAEVQPFTVGGQIWYLDPRSADSNGDGLSDSLECVTRTTLTTAGTIDTTVDVSGIVCNDTDSDGVPDVYDFDNDGDGVPDNADYAPFAKQTVTDGVFGLNLANYSSDKPIAIDFQIRPTDDRHLWWTNSYVDWPTNDVAGQIQRVTDETLSDLGDVQLNPVLEIAIPYDAANPTRGLPVKDGVAIGSIGRNSALADWLDTATIEAMGLSVTEPSQSDGTIYVYVMLTTVEDAVGETPVALAGRMLYEMPAGAGGWGAEQQVRLLWLVNGLTDSCTAPDGLSTEEAASYCVDYANWTSEKTIIETYYDDFTITSLMAKEDNGAAAAVFAQKSTGQHYDADLWHLADVLQQTYLTRAVNAGTGQRLGVEDIDSHLSAWGVGSLYVKELPALADELTMIQALTGDNILSILGEARTSATDGDMADLLFVTEQSSRAISLGTERISFANGSATLNFADTEVATIGSLRWSPYTYTGGSWSNADITADDGAVSGVQSALEGVFTNSVLDGMTSGSAAIGDYDQARQGAALLATNY
;
A
#
# COMPACT_ATOMS: atom_id res chain seq x y z
N ALA A 1 24.25 -5.53 11.22
CA ALA A 1 23.80 -4.14 11.35
C ALA A 1 23.51 -3.47 10.01
N ILE A 2 24.21 -3.77 8.91
CA ILE A 2 23.96 -3.15 7.58
C ILE A 2 23.07 -4.01 6.65
N ILE A 3 22.69 -5.24 7.05
CA ILE A 3 21.84 -6.13 6.23
C ILE A 3 20.33 -5.88 6.46
N LEU A 4 19.95 -5.12 7.50
CA LEU A 4 18.55 -4.79 7.81
C LEU A 4 18.02 -3.61 6.97
N ALA A 5 18.90 -2.86 6.29
CA ALA A 5 18.58 -1.59 5.64
C ALA A 5 18.31 -1.67 4.12
N MET A 6 18.40 -2.85 3.49
CA MET A 6 18.13 -3.02 2.05
C MET A 6 16.89 -3.85 1.74
N VAL A 7 16.18 -4.31 2.76
CA VAL A 7 14.85 -4.97 2.65
C VAL A 7 13.76 -4.10 3.29
N ILE A 8 14.14 -3.00 3.94
CA ILE A 8 13.24 -2.11 4.67
C ILE A 8 13.47 -0.68 4.15
N THR A 9 12.47 -0.19 3.39
CA THR A 9 12.26 1.13 2.74
C THR A 9 12.83 1.35 1.32
N PRO A 10 12.02 1.91 0.38
CA PRO A 10 10.87 2.81 0.60
C PRO A 10 9.50 2.25 0.15
N LEU A 11 9.21 0.97 0.40
CA LEU A 11 7.86 0.39 0.13
C LEU A 11 7.11 -0.11 1.38
N LEU A 12 7.75 -0.09 2.55
CA LEU A 12 7.10 -0.43 3.83
C LEU A 12 6.34 0.75 4.46
N GLN A 13 6.37 1.90 3.80
CA GLN A 13 5.48 3.00 4.10
C GLN A 13 4.36 2.88 3.06
N THR A 14 3.15 2.67 3.58
CA THR A 14 1.85 3.00 2.96
C THR A 14 1.25 2.13 1.85
N GLN A 15 1.93 1.10 1.34
CA GLN A 15 1.36 0.21 0.32
C GLN A 15 0.19 -0.73 0.73
N GLN A 16 -0.29 -0.67 1.96
CA GLN A 16 -1.49 -1.43 2.35
C GLN A 16 -2.68 -0.53 2.73
N VAL A 17 -2.51 0.79 2.70
CA VAL A 17 -3.57 1.76 3.03
C VAL A 17 -4.44 2.05 1.81
N SER A 18 -3.88 1.91 0.61
CA SER A 18 -4.69 1.82 -0.59
C SER A 18 -5.66 0.63 -0.49
N ALA A 19 -5.34 -0.55 0.05
CA ALA A 19 -6.17 -1.78 0.12
C ALA A 19 -7.74 -1.72 0.15
N PHE A 20 -8.37 -0.72 0.80
CA PHE A 20 -9.82 -0.50 0.73
C PHE A 20 -10.22 0.39 -0.47
N TYR A 21 -9.45 1.44 -0.74
CA TYR A 21 -9.50 2.23 -1.96
C TYR A 21 -8.96 1.44 -3.17
N ASP A 22 -7.77 0.83 -3.16
CA ASP A 22 -7.33 -0.35 -3.96
C ASP A 22 -8.38 -1.45 -4.03
N GLY A 23 -9.21 -1.65 -3.02
CA GLY A 23 -10.28 -2.64 -3.11
C GLY A 23 -11.28 -2.29 -4.24
N GLN A 24 -11.44 -1.00 -4.51
CA GLN A 24 -12.20 -0.42 -5.63
C GLN A 24 -11.31 -0.01 -6.80
N GLN A 25 -10.22 0.73 -6.58
CA GLN A 25 -9.17 1.10 -7.53
C GLN A 25 -8.47 -0.12 -8.12
N ALA A 26 -8.07 -1.15 -7.37
CA ALA A 26 -7.54 -2.40 -7.94
C ALA A 26 -8.64 -3.24 -8.60
N ARG A 27 -9.93 -3.05 -8.30
CA ARG A 27 -11.01 -3.62 -9.13
C ARG A 27 -11.18 -2.85 -10.44
N ALA A 28 -11.05 -1.53 -10.42
CA ALA A 28 -11.04 -0.68 -11.60
C ALA A 28 -9.77 -0.90 -12.44
N LEU A 29 -8.60 -1.04 -11.82
CA LEU A 29 -7.30 -1.30 -12.44
C LEU A 29 -7.13 -2.78 -12.87
N GLU A 30 -7.68 -3.77 -12.15
CA GLU A 30 -7.76 -5.16 -12.62
C GLU A 30 -8.73 -5.30 -13.80
N ALA A 31 -9.81 -4.50 -13.82
CA ALA A 31 -10.68 -4.37 -14.99
C ALA A 31 -9.96 -3.64 -16.15
N ALA A 32 -9.05 -2.70 -15.85
CA ALA A 32 -8.22 -1.95 -16.79
C ALA A 32 -6.93 -2.67 -17.28
N ALA A 33 -6.90 -4.01 -17.32
CA ALA A 33 -5.75 -4.76 -17.86
C ALA A 33 -5.23 -4.16 -19.19
N PRO A 34 -3.90 -4.10 -19.42
CA PRO A 34 -3.23 -2.96 -20.01
C PRO A 34 -3.67 -2.71 -21.45
N VAL A 35 -4.59 -1.77 -21.65
CA VAL A 35 -4.62 -1.02 -22.90
C VAL A 35 -3.46 -0.05 -22.80
N ALA A 36 -2.38 -0.40 -23.49
CA ALA A 36 -1.11 0.31 -23.55
C ALA A 36 -1.26 1.82 -23.31
N ALA A 37 -0.49 2.36 -22.35
CA ALA A 37 -0.29 3.79 -22.11
C ALA A 37 -0.57 4.58 -23.39
N ALA A 38 -1.80 5.08 -23.50
CA ALA A 38 -2.26 5.69 -24.73
C ALA A 38 -1.42 6.95 -24.90
N ALA A 39 -0.80 7.07 -26.08
CA ALA A 39 -0.03 8.25 -26.44
C ALA A 39 -0.85 9.50 -26.06
N ALA A 40 -0.21 10.44 -25.34
CA ALA A 40 -0.76 11.72 -24.86
C ALA A 40 -2.03 12.11 -25.63
N THR A 41 -3.19 11.90 -24.99
CA THR A 41 -4.47 12.05 -25.65
C THR A 41 -4.64 13.52 -26.04
N THR A 42 -5.20 13.76 -27.22
CA THR A 42 -5.63 15.11 -27.64
C THR A 42 -6.97 15.49 -27.00
N PHE A 43 -7.36 14.79 -25.92
CA PHE A 43 -8.62 14.99 -25.24
C PHE A 43 -8.62 16.36 -24.56
N SER A 44 -9.74 17.07 -24.66
CA SER A 44 -9.92 18.34 -23.99
C SER A 44 -11.18 18.25 -23.13
N PRO A 45 -11.05 18.37 -21.80
CA PRO A 45 -12.18 18.16 -20.90
C PRO A 45 -13.27 19.24 -21.04
N HIS A 46 -13.02 20.31 -21.80
CA HIS A 46 -13.96 21.40 -22.03
C HIS A 46 -14.59 21.40 -23.43
N GLU A 47 -14.17 20.48 -24.30
CA GLU A 47 -14.72 20.35 -25.65
C GLU A 47 -15.56 19.09 -25.75
N ASN A 48 -16.71 19.17 -26.41
CA ASN A 48 -17.58 18.01 -26.59
C ASN A 48 -16.85 16.94 -27.43
N PRO A 49 -16.54 15.75 -26.86
CA PRO A 49 -15.72 14.74 -27.53
C PRO A 49 -16.45 14.11 -28.74
N VAL A 50 -17.78 14.18 -28.77
CA VAL A 50 -18.64 13.67 -29.86
C VAL A 50 -18.81 14.71 -31.01
N GLN A 51 -18.34 15.95 -30.84
CA GLN A 51 -18.46 17.01 -31.86
C GLN A 51 -17.14 17.48 -32.44
N VAL A 52 -16.01 16.85 -32.09
CA VAL A 52 -14.70 17.20 -32.65
C VAL A 52 -14.75 16.98 -34.17
N ALA A 53 -14.63 18.08 -34.92
CA ALA A 53 -14.88 18.09 -36.35
C ALA A 53 -13.89 17.18 -37.08
N LEU A 54 -14.42 16.24 -37.88
CA LEU A 54 -13.69 15.51 -38.91
C LEU A 54 -13.02 16.50 -39.87
N GLY A 55 -11.82 16.96 -39.54
CA GLY A 55 -10.95 17.67 -40.46
C GLY A 55 -10.42 16.69 -41.50
N ASP A 56 -10.99 16.72 -42.71
CA ASP A 56 -10.42 16.20 -43.97
C ASP A 56 -9.71 14.83 -43.92
N GLN A 57 -10.27 13.83 -43.23
CA GLN A 57 -9.84 12.41 -43.31
C GLN A 57 -10.97 11.46 -43.70
N ALA A 58 -12.09 11.97 -44.23
CA ALA A 58 -13.29 11.18 -44.54
C ALA A 58 -13.18 10.26 -45.78
N ASP A 59 -12.01 10.07 -46.40
CA ASP A 59 -11.91 9.43 -47.73
C ASP A 59 -10.96 8.21 -47.83
N GLN A 60 -10.52 7.60 -46.71
CA GLN A 60 -9.59 6.44 -46.76
C GLN A 60 -10.10 5.14 -46.10
N ALA A 61 -11.25 5.12 -45.39
CA ALA A 61 -11.64 3.94 -44.60
C ALA A 61 -12.73 3.03 -45.21
N ALA A 62 -13.34 3.37 -46.36
CA ALA A 62 -14.40 2.55 -46.97
C ALA A 62 -13.95 1.19 -47.54
N THR A 63 -12.71 0.77 -47.28
CA THR A 63 -12.18 -0.52 -47.73
C THR A 63 -11.32 -1.23 -46.68
N GLN A 64 -11.76 -1.28 -45.42
CA GLN A 64 -11.34 -2.35 -44.52
C GLN A 64 -12.57 -3.10 -44.01
N LYS A 65 -12.96 -4.16 -44.73
CA LYS A 65 -13.55 -5.33 -44.07
C LYS A 65 -12.45 -5.91 -43.17
N SER A 66 -12.32 -5.38 -41.96
CA SER A 66 -11.48 -6.00 -40.94
C SER A 66 -12.36 -6.94 -40.14
N THR A 67 -12.11 -8.24 -40.29
CA THR A 67 -12.48 -9.23 -39.28
C THR A 67 -11.62 -8.98 -38.06
N TYR A 68 -12.12 -8.16 -37.12
CA TYR A 68 -11.61 -8.14 -35.76
C TYR A 68 -12.20 -9.35 -35.03
N ALA A 69 -11.32 -10.20 -34.51
CA ALA A 69 -11.68 -11.16 -33.48
C ALA A 69 -11.37 -10.48 -32.15
N ALA A 70 -12.40 -10.24 -31.34
CA ALA A 70 -12.29 -9.65 -30.02
C ALA A 70 -11.35 -10.47 -29.10
N PRO A 71 -10.60 -9.84 -28.18
CA PRO A 71 -10.10 -10.53 -27.00
C PRO A 71 -11.30 -11.05 -26.20
N ALA A 72 -11.26 -12.31 -25.79
CA ALA A 72 -12.36 -12.92 -25.05
C ALA A 72 -12.48 -12.30 -23.65
N SER A 73 -13.59 -11.62 -23.38
CA SER A 73 -14.06 -11.30 -22.03
C SER A 73 -14.25 -12.62 -21.25
N THR A 74 -13.50 -12.79 -20.15
CA THR A 74 -13.63 -13.95 -19.26
C THR A 74 -14.54 -13.63 -18.09
N THR A 75 -15.84 -13.87 -18.25
CA THR A 75 -16.74 -14.20 -17.13
C THR A 75 -17.30 -15.60 -17.34
N ASN A 76 -17.11 -16.50 -16.37
CA ASN A 76 -17.38 -17.92 -16.54
C ASN A 76 -18.62 -18.35 -15.71
N SER A 77 -19.76 -18.61 -16.35
CA SER A 77 -20.68 -19.66 -15.90
C SER A 77 -21.61 -20.13 -17.04
N THR A 78 -21.47 -21.40 -17.42
CA THR A 78 -22.44 -22.23 -18.18
C THR A 78 -23.43 -21.49 -19.11
N GLY A 79 -22.90 -20.85 -20.14
CA GLY A 79 -23.63 -20.30 -21.27
C GLY A 79 -22.64 -20.19 -22.42
N ALA A 80 -23.05 -20.58 -23.63
CA ALA A 80 -22.17 -20.51 -24.79
C ALA A 80 -21.51 -19.13 -24.89
N ALA A 81 -20.19 -19.10 -25.17
CA ALA A 81 -19.50 -17.89 -25.59
C ALA A 81 -20.37 -17.18 -26.64
N GLN A 82 -20.96 -16.04 -26.29
CA GLN A 82 -21.63 -15.22 -27.28
C GLN A 82 -20.51 -14.56 -28.07
N SER A 83 -20.17 -15.14 -29.22
CA SER A 83 -19.63 -14.32 -30.30
C SER A 83 -20.65 -13.20 -30.51
N VAL A 84 -20.26 -11.96 -30.25
CA VAL A 84 -21.06 -10.79 -30.59
C VAL A 84 -21.25 -10.81 -32.10
N THR A 85 -22.40 -11.31 -32.55
CA THR A 85 -22.84 -11.22 -33.94
C THR A 85 -23.54 -9.88 -34.15
N CYS A 86 -22.89 -8.80 -33.74
CA CYS A 86 -23.35 -7.47 -34.10
C CYS A 86 -22.72 -7.07 -35.44
N THR A 87 -23.48 -6.41 -36.29
CA THR A 87 -22.97 -5.90 -37.58
C THR A 87 -22.67 -4.43 -37.39
N VAL A 88 -21.40 -4.08 -37.42
CA VAL A 88 -20.94 -2.70 -37.28
C VAL A 88 -21.44 -1.84 -38.44
N THR A 89 -22.18 -0.78 -38.13
CA THR A 89 -22.83 0.16 -39.05
C THR A 89 -22.90 1.56 -38.44
N GLU A 90 -23.21 2.57 -39.25
CA GLU A 90 -23.34 3.97 -38.81
C GLU A 90 -24.41 4.24 -37.75
N THR A 91 -25.31 3.28 -37.51
CA THR A 91 -26.44 3.43 -36.58
C THR A 91 -26.60 2.23 -35.65
N SER A 92 -25.71 1.25 -35.72
CA SER A 92 -25.67 0.19 -34.71
C SER A 92 -24.96 0.71 -33.48
N ASP A 93 -25.24 0.01 -32.40
CA ASP A 93 -24.78 0.25 -31.04
C ASP A 93 -24.64 -1.18 -30.49
N CYS A 94 -23.43 -1.72 -30.60
CA CYS A 94 -23.19 -3.15 -30.55
C CYS A 94 -23.11 -3.71 -29.12
N ASP A 95 -22.72 -2.89 -28.15
CA ASP A 95 -22.74 -3.17 -26.71
C ASP A 95 -23.98 -2.57 -26.00
N GLY A 96 -24.70 -1.65 -26.66
CA GLY A 96 -25.97 -1.12 -26.20
C GLY A 96 -25.83 0.03 -25.21
N ASP A 97 -24.68 0.70 -25.16
CA ASP A 97 -24.35 1.80 -24.23
C ASP A 97 -25.01 3.14 -24.61
N GLY A 98 -25.53 3.25 -25.84
CA GLY A 98 -26.21 4.42 -26.38
C GLY A 98 -25.35 5.29 -27.30
N LEU A 99 -24.08 4.95 -27.49
CA LEU A 99 -23.23 5.45 -28.56
C LEU A 99 -23.39 4.58 -29.81
N SER A 100 -23.31 5.20 -30.98
CA SER A 100 -23.29 4.43 -32.22
C SER A 100 -21.86 4.00 -32.53
N ASP A 101 -21.67 2.82 -33.14
CA ASP A 101 -20.35 2.32 -33.53
C ASP A 101 -19.52 3.32 -34.37
N GLN A 102 -20.19 4.19 -35.14
CA GLN A 102 -19.52 5.26 -35.89
C GLN A 102 -18.86 6.30 -34.98
N ILE A 103 -19.54 6.72 -33.91
CA ILE A 103 -19.03 7.69 -32.94
C ILE A 103 -17.85 7.07 -32.21
N GLU A 104 -18.01 5.84 -31.73
CA GLU A 104 -16.98 5.10 -31.02
C GLU A 104 -15.72 4.94 -31.88
N ILE A 105 -15.84 4.47 -33.12
CA ILE A 105 -14.68 4.24 -33.99
C ILE A 105 -14.03 5.55 -34.49
N HIS A 106 -14.85 6.54 -34.89
CA HIS A 106 -14.35 7.68 -35.66
C HIS A 106 -14.16 8.96 -34.85
N GLN A 107 -14.69 9.05 -33.63
CA GLN A 107 -14.62 10.25 -32.80
C GLN A 107 -13.94 9.97 -31.47
N LEU A 108 -14.32 8.89 -30.78
CA LEU A 108 -13.86 8.60 -29.43
C LEU A 108 -12.65 7.67 -29.40
N GLY A 109 -12.60 6.68 -30.30
CA GLY A 109 -11.61 5.61 -30.28
C GLY A 109 -11.92 4.51 -29.26
N THR A 110 -13.18 4.36 -28.87
CA THR A 110 -13.68 3.35 -27.92
C THR A 110 -14.06 2.03 -28.59
N PHE A 111 -14.35 0.99 -27.80
CA PHE A 111 -14.61 -0.37 -28.26
C PHE A 111 -16.11 -0.65 -28.44
N VAL A 112 -16.54 -0.82 -29.70
CA VAL A 112 -17.94 -1.10 -30.09
C VAL A 112 -18.61 -2.32 -29.44
N ASP A 113 -17.85 -3.22 -28.82
CA ASP A 113 -18.37 -4.41 -28.14
C ASP A 113 -18.10 -4.42 -26.64
N ASN A 114 -17.70 -3.27 -26.08
CA ASN A 114 -17.44 -3.08 -24.67
C ASN A 114 -17.88 -1.67 -24.22
N ALA A 115 -19.00 -1.62 -23.51
CA ALA A 115 -19.65 -0.38 -23.07
C ALA A 115 -18.82 0.47 -22.09
N ASP A 116 -17.71 -0.04 -21.57
CA ASP A 116 -16.80 0.63 -20.63
C ASP A 116 -15.37 0.29 -21.10
N THR A 117 -14.83 1.12 -21.98
CA THR A 117 -13.64 0.83 -22.78
C THR A 117 -12.37 0.74 -21.93
N ASP A 118 -12.24 1.59 -20.93
CA ASP A 118 -11.08 1.64 -20.04
C ASP A 118 -11.28 0.87 -18.72
N GLY A 119 -12.50 0.41 -18.45
CA GLY A 119 -12.80 -0.53 -17.38
C GLY A 119 -12.93 0.12 -16.01
N ASP A 120 -13.20 1.42 -15.96
CA ASP A 120 -13.24 2.18 -14.71
C ASP A 120 -14.60 2.11 -13.99
N PHE A 121 -15.62 1.52 -14.63
CA PHE A 121 -17.02 1.40 -14.20
C PHE A 121 -17.96 2.57 -14.53
N ILE A 122 -17.50 3.56 -15.26
CA ILE A 122 -18.32 4.53 -15.96
C ILE A 122 -18.40 4.07 -17.42
N ASN A 123 -19.61 4.02 -17.99
CA ASN A 123 -19.74 3.60 -19.38
C ASN A 123 -19.38 4.74 -20.34
N ASP A 124 -18.92 4.42 -21.55
CA ASP A 124 -18.40 5.39 -22.51
C ASP A 124 -19.42 6.51 -22.81
N TYR A 125 -20.71 6.15 -22.93
CA TYR A 125 -21.80 7.12 -23.07
C TYR A 125 -21.87 8.13 -21.91
N ALA A 126 -21.72 7.69 -20.67
CA ALA A 126 -21.81 8.55 -19.49
C ALA A 126 -20.62 9.51 -19.39
N GLU A 127 -19.43 9.08 -19.76
CA GLU A 127 -18.21 9.91 -19.73
C GLU A 127 -18.29 11.11 -20.67
N VAL A 128 -18.89 10.90 -21.85
CA VAL A 128 -19.07 11.95 -22.86
C VAL A 128 -20.30 12.85 -22.63
N GLN A 129 -21.09 12.61 -21.57
CA GLN A 129 -22.18 13.51 -21.18
C GLN A 129 -21.65 14.72 -20.39
N PRO A 130 -22.01 15.96 -20.76
CA PRO A 130 -21.49 17.16 -20.10
C PRO A 130 -22.00 17.29 -18.66
N PHE A 131 -21.13 17.79 -17.79
CA PHE A 131 -21.51 18.30 -16.47
C PHE A 131 -20.90 19.70 -16.25
N THR A 132 -21.32 20.40 -15.19
CA THR A 132 -20.89 21.80 -14.96
C THR A 132 -20.51 22.03 -13.50
N VAL A 133 -19.24 22.41 -13.30
CA VAL A 133 -18.63 22.79 -12.02
C VAL A 133 -17.88 24.10 -12.24
N GLY A 134 -17.90 25.01 -11.26
CA GLY A 134 -17.26 26.34 -11.40
C GLY A 134 -17.81 27.23 -12.54
N GLY A 135 -18.92 26.85 -13.17
CA GLY A 135 -19.45 27.50 -14.38
C GLY A 135 -18.74 27.11 -15.69
N GLN A 136 -17.88 26.09 -15.65
CA GLN A 136 -17.26 25.45 -16.82
C GLN A 136 -17.95 24.14 -17.14
N ILE A 137 -17.94 23.74 -18.42
CA ILE A 137 -18.41 22.42 -18.84
C ILE A 137 -17.22 21.45 -18.80
N TRP A 138 -17.48 20.25 -18.30
CA TRP A 138 -16.51 19.17 -18.17
C TRP A 138 -17.04 17.88 -18.84
N TYR A 139 -16.11 17.05 -19.31
CA TYR A 139 -16.28 15.73 -19.92
C TYR A 139 -15.16 14.82 -19.41
N LEU A 140 -15.40 13.52 -19.28
CA LEU A 140 -14.37 12.50 -18.95
C LEU A 140 -13.81 11.87 -20.25
N ASP A 141 -12.59 11.32 -20.22
CA ASP A 141 -11.96 10.63 -21.38
C ASP A 141 -12.28 9.12 -21.33
N PRO A 142 -13.15 8.58 -22.21
CA PRO A 142 -13.63 7.19 -22.18
C PRO A 142 -12.58 6.13 -22.58
N ARG A 143 -11.31 6.49 -22.47
CA ARG A 143 -10.16 5.64 -22.78
C ARG A 143 -9.11 5.76 -21.69
N SER A 144 -9.42 6.46 -20.61
CA SER A 144 -8.55 6.75 -19.50
C SER A 144 -9.36 6.65 -18.22
N ALA A 145 -9.22 5.51 -17.53
CA ALA A 145 -9.87 5.25 -16.25
C ALA A 145 -9.54 6.28 -15.15
N ASP A 146 -8.52 7.11 -15.40
CA ASP A 146 -8.05 8.25 -14.63
C ASP A 146 -7.82 9.38 -15.65
N SER A 147 -8.79 10.28 -15.79
CA SER A 147 -8.84 11.29 -16.84
C SER A 147 -7.76 12.37 -16.73
N ASN A 148 -7.36 12.72 -15.51
CA ASN A 148 -6.37 13.77 -15.21
C ASN A 148 -4.96 13.18 -14.94
N GLY A 149 -4.86 11.89 -14.70
CA GLY A 149 -3.63 11.15 -14.47
C GLY A 149 -3.04 11.38 -13.08
N ASP A 150 -3.87 11.67 -12.07
CA ASP A 150 -3.42 11.95 -10.70
C ASP A 150 -3.35 10.71 -9.80
N GLY A 151 -3.72 9.54 -10.31
CA GLY A 151 -3.69 8.27 -9.58
C GLY A 151 -5.00 7.86 -8.92
N LEU A 152 -6.07 8.66 -9.03
CA LEU A 152 -7.43 8.28 -8.67
C LEU A 152 -8.24 7.97 -9.94
N SER A 153 -9.15 7.01 -9.86
CA SER A 153 -10.01 6.69 -11.02
C SER A 153 -11.22 7.60 -11.08
N ASP A 154 -11.72 7.90 -12.28
CA ASP A 154 -12.86 8.79 -12.48
C ASP A 154 -14.10 8.29 -11.71
N SER A 155 -14.30 6.97 -11.67
CA SER A 155 -15.36 6.33 -10.87
C SER A 155 -15.27 6.55 -9.36
N LEU A 156 -14.07 6.79 -8.82
CA LEU A 156 -13.86 7.07 -7.40
C LEU A 156 -14.13 8.54 -7.08
N GLU A 157 -13.69 9.44 -7.94
CA GLU A 157 -13.83 10.89 -7.78
C GLU A 157 -15.23 11.38 -8.19
N CYS A 158 -15.88 10.62 -9.06
CA CYS A 158 -17.24 10.88 -9.53
C CYS A 158 -18.16 9.68 -9.35
N VAL A 159 -18.22 9.15 -8.11
CA VAL A 159 -19.08 8.01 -7.73
C VAL A 159 -20.53 8.13 -8.22
N THR A 160 -21.04 9.36 -8.32
CA THR A 160 -22.41 9.63 -8.75
C THR A 160 -22.69 9.27 -10.22
N ARG A 161 -21.66 9.14 -11.05
CA ARG A 161 -21.73 8.75 -12.46
C ARG A 161 -21.41 7.28 -12.73
N THR A 162 -20.99 6.54 -11.71
CA THR A 162 -20.73 5.09 -11.85
C THR A 162 -21.97 4.35 -12.38
N THR A 163 -21.73 3.42 -13.30
CA THR A 163 -22.79 2.73 -14.04
C THR A 163 -22.89 1.26 -13.64
N LEU A 164 -22.65 0.92 -12.37
CA LEU A 164 -22.71 -0.47 -11.92
C LEU A 164 -24.12 -0.91 -11.51
N THR A 165 -24.55 -2.07 -12.02
CA THR A 165 -25.72 -2.76 -11.47
C THR A 165 -25.40 -3.34 -10.09
N THR A 166 -26.43 -3.72 -9.34
CA THR A 166 -26.26 -4.46 -8.07
C THR A 166 -25.54 -5.80 -8.25
N ALA A 167 -25.47 -6.34 -9.47
CA ALA A 167 -24.74 -7.56 -9.80
C ALA A 167 -23.25 -7.29 -10.12
N GLY A 168 -22.80 -6.03 -10.12
CA GLY A 168 -21.41 -5.66 -10.44
C GLY A 168 -21.09 -5.71 -11.93
N THR A 169 -22.09 -5.50 -12.79
CA THR A 169 -21.91 -5.38 -14.24
C THR A 169 -22.24 -3.96 -14.69
N ILE A 170 -21.66 -3.51 -15.80
CA ILE A 170 -22.00 -2.23 -16.43
C ILE A 170 -23.49 -2.18 -16.78
N ASP A 171 -24.13 -1.06 -16.45
CA ASP A 171 -25.52 -0.70 -16.72
C ASP A 171 -25.54 0.33 -17.83
N THR A 172 -25.77 -0.16 -19.04
CA THR A 172 -25.85 0.65 -20.26
C THR A 172 -27.08 1.55 -20.35
N THR A 173 -27.96 1.53 -19.33
CA THR A 173 -29.23 2.25 -19.34
C THR A 173 -29.26 3.44 -18.37
N VAL A 174 -28.16 3.72 -17.68
CA VAL A 174 -28.06 4.82 -16.73
C VAL A 174 -28.08 6.16 -17.44
N ASP A 175 -29.07 7.00 -17.11
CA ASP A 175 -29.11 8.39 -17.56
C ASP A 175 -28.36 9.28 -16.55
N VAL A 176 -27.13 9.65 -16.89
CA VAL A 176 -26.30 10.57 -16.10
C VAL A 176 -26.59 12.06 -16.39
N SER A 177 -27.63 12.37 -17.17
CA SER A 177 -27.98 13.75 -17.53
C SER A 177 -28.26 14.61 -16.29
N GLY A 178 -27.43 15.64 -16.09
CA GLY A 178 -27.56 16.56 -14.96
C GLY A 178 -27.00 16.03 -13.64
N ILE A 179 -26.36 14.86 -13.64
CA ILE A 179 -25.48 14.43 -12.56
C ILE A 179 -24.17 15.22 -12.68
N VAL A 180 -23.66 15.70 -11.56
CA VAL A 180 -22.45 16.52 -11.48
C VAL A 180 -21.45 15.79 -10.58
N CYS A 181 -20.18 15.76 -10.99
CA CYS A 181 -19.09 15.26 -10.16
C CYS A 181 -18.87 16.19 -8.95
N ASN A 182 -18.23 15.65 -7.92
CA ASN A 182 -17.93 16.42 -6.72
C ASN A 182 -16.84 17.47 -7.01
N ASP A 183 -16.74 18.43 -6.10
CA ASP A 183 -15.75 19.52 -6.04
C ASP A 183 -15.53 19.73 -4.54
N THR A 184 -14.67 18.89 -3.98
CA THR A 184 -14.58 18.58 -2.55
C THR A 184 -14.08 19.79 -1.75
N ASP A 185 -13.10 20.52 -2.28
CA ASP A 185 -12.59 21.75 -1.67
C ASP A 185 -13.33 23.04 -2.12
N SER A 186 -14.19 22.93 -3.14
CA SER A 186 -15.01 24.00 -3.70
C SER A 186 -14.21 25.13 -4.39
N ASP A 187 -13.06 24.81 -4.99
CA ASP A 187 -12.24 25.77 -5.75
C ASP A 187 -12.77 26.04 -7.18
N GLY A 188 -13.70 25.19 -7.66
CA GLY A 188 -14.33 25.27 -8.97
C GLY A 188 -13.75 24.32 -10.03
N VAL A 189 -12.77 23.49 -9.68
CA VAL A 189 -12.31 22.32 -10.41
C VAL A 189 -13.02 21.09 -9.82
N PRO A 190 -13.67 20.24 -10.63
CA PRO A 190 -14.27 19.01 -10.12
C PRO A 190 -13.18 18.00 -9.77
N ASP A 191 -13.47 17.11 -8.82
CA ASP A 191 -12.50 16.16 -8.26
C ASP A 191 -11.72 15.40 -9.36
N VAL A 192 -12.44 14.84 -10.34
CA VAL A 192 -11.91 14.17 -11.57
C VAL A 192 -10.90 14.97 -12.42
N TYR A 193 -10.67 16.24 -12.12
CA TYR A 193 -9.68 17.10 -12.78
C TYR A 193 -8.91 18.00 -11.78
N ASP A 194 -9.13 17.85 -10.49
CA ASP A 194 -8.32 18.43 -9.43
C ASP A 194 -7.08 17.54 -9.20
N PHE A 195 -6.02 18.03 -8.57
CA PHE A 195 -4.86 17.21 -8.21
C PHE A 195 -4.63 17.19 -6.68
N ASP A 196 -5.49 17.89 -5.94
CA ASP A 196 -5.55 17.95 -4.48
C ASP A 196 -7.01 18.14 -4.09
N ASN A 197 -7.81 17.09 -4.26
CA ASN A 197 -9.27 17.09 -4.13
C ASN A 197 -9.83 17.81 -2.90
N ASP A 198 -9.16 17.69 -1.74
CA ASP A 198 -9.61 18.35 -0.52
C ASP A 198 -8.84 19.62 -0.15
N GLY A 199 -7.85 20.01 -0.96
CA GLY A 199 -7.08 21.23 -0.86
C GLY A 199 -6.21 21.33 0.40
N ASP A 200 -5.69 20.22 0.89
CA ASP A 200 -4.87 20.18 2.12
C ASP A 200 -3.37 20.37 1.89
N GLY A 201 -2.96 20.41 0.62
CA GLY A 201 -1.59 20.59 0.16
C GLY A 201 -0.84 19.29 -0.07
N VAL A 202 -1.48 18.13 0.09
CA VAL A 202 -0.98 16.81 -0.30
C VAL A 202 -1.68 16.40 -1.61
N PRO A 203 -0.95 16.22 -2.72
CA PRO A 203 -1.57 15.81 -3.96
C PRO A 203 -2.21 14.42 -3.86
N ASP A 204 -3.25 14.18 -4.66
CA ASP A 204 -4.05 12.93 -4.64
C ASP A 204 -3.19 11.66 -4.77
N ASN A 205 -2.14 11.69 -5.62
CA ASN A 205 -1.19 10.59 -5.78
C ASN A 205 -0.40 10.22 -4.51
N ALA A 206 -0.37 11.11 -3.52
CA ALA A 206 0.40 11.01 -2.29
C ALA A 206 -0.48 11.13 -1.04
N ASP A 207 -1.77 11.43 -1.19
CA ASP A 207 -2.71 11.53 -0.09
C ASP A 207 -3.37 10.17 0.23
N TYR A 208 -3.40 9.82 1.51
CA TYR A 208 -4.08 8.61 1.97
C TYR A 208 -5.54 8.85 2.34
N ALA A 209 -6.02 10.10 2.30
CA ALA A 209 -7.42 10.47 2.45
C ALA A 209 -7.80 11.66 1.53
N PRO A 210 -7.72 11.49 0.19
CA PRO A 210 -7.81 12.57 -0.82
C PRO A 210 -9.07 13.45 -0.72
N PHE A 211 -10.14 12.96 -0.10
CA PHE A 211 -11.41 13.68 0.00
C PHE A 211 -11.67 14.31 1.37
N ALA A 212 -10.72 14.28 2.32
CA ALA A 212 -10.97 14.80 3.67
C ALA A 212 -9.73 15.08 4.53
N LYS A 213 -9.61 16.34 4.93
CA LYS A 213 -8.66 16.84 5.93
C LYS A 213 -9.28 17.21 7.27
N GLN A 214 -8.43 17.39 8.28
CA GLN A 214 -8.81 17.94 9.58
C GLN A 214 -7.72 18.84 10.18
N THR A 215 -8.02 20.13 10.35
CA THR A 215 -7.14 21.05 11.09
C THR A 215 -7.20 20.78 12.59
N VAL A 216 -6.04 20.67 13.24
CA VAL A 216 -5.92 20.53 14.70
C VAL A 216 -5.80 21.92 15.33
N THR A 217 -6.73 22.26 16.22
CA THR A 217 -6.69 23.52 16.97
C THR A 217 -5.79 23.37 18.19
N ASP A 218 -4.96 24.37 18.49
CA ASP A 218 -4.00 24.39 19.61
C ASP A 218 -2.90 23.30 19.55
N GLY A 219 -2.65 22.71 18.38
CA GLY A 219 -1.57 21.75 18.14
C GLY A 219 -1.71 20.41 18.88
N VAL A 220 -2.89 20.11 19.43
CA VAL A 220 -3.17 18.86 20.15
C VAL A 220 -4.60 18.37 19.87
N PHE A 221 -4.76 17.06 19.72
CA PHE A 221 -6.08 16.45 19.70
C PHE A 221 -6.16 15.19 20.57
N GLY A 222 -7.37 14.90 21.06
CA GLY A 222 -7.69 13.67 21.78
C GLY A 222 -7.92 12.50 20.83
N LEU A 223 -7.40 11.31 21.13
CA LEU A 223 -7.58 10.10 20.33
C LEU A 223 -8.36 9.04 21.11
N ASN A 224 -9.47 8.59 20.53
CA ASN A 224 -10.32 7.53 21.07
C ASN A 224 -10.60 6.46 20.04
N LEU A 225 -10.64 5.21 20.50
CA LEU A 225 -11.00 4.05 19.69
C LEU A 225 -12.24 3.34 20.25
N ALA A 226 -13.13 2.91 19.37
CA ALA A 226 -14.38 2.22 19.73
C ALA A 226 -14.69 1.03 18.81
N ASN A 227 -15.42 0.05 19.37
CA ASN A 227 -15.94 -1.13 18.66
C ASN A 227 -14.87 -2.00 17.97
N TYR A 228 -13.65 -1.97 18.49
CA TYR A 228 -12.57 -2.86 18.11
C TYR A 228 -12.63 -4.18 18.90
N SER A 229 -11.91 -5.19 18.42
CA SER A 229 -11.78 -6.51 19.01
C SER A 229 -10.67 -6.51 20.07
N SER A 230 -10.96 -7.00 21.28
CA SER A 230 -10.07 -6.89 22.45
C SER A 230 -8.86 -7.83 22.45
N ASP A 231 -8.58 -8.49 21.32
CA ASP A 231 -7.52 -9.48 21.13
C ASP A 231 -6.83 -9.32 19.76
N LYS A 232 -7.08 -8.21 19.07
CA LYS A 232 -6.56 -7.94 17.73
C LYS A 232 -5.58 -6.75 17.75
N PRO A 233 -4.43 -6.86 17.06
CA PRO A 233 -3.55 -5.73 16.84
C PRO A 233 -4.21 -4.63 16.02
N ILE A 234 -3.89 -3.37 16.34
CA ILE A 234 -4.47 -2.21 15.67
C ILE A 234 -3.35 -1.26 15.27
N ALA A 235 -3.24 -0.98 13.98
CA ALA A 235 -2.42 0.10 13.46
C ALA A 235 -3.25 1.39 13.38
N ILE A 236 -2.65 2.50 13.80
CA ILE A 236 -3.15 3.84 13.51
C ILE A 236 -2.09 4.55 12.69
N ASP A 237 -2.45 4.85 11.44
CA ASP A 237 -1.62 5.58 10.49
C ASP A 237 -1.99 7.05 10.52
N PHE A 238 -0.98 7.90 10.62
CA PHE A 238 -1.09 9.34 10.56
C PHE A 238 -0.37 9.81 9.31
N GLN A 239 -1.04 10.66 8.54
CA GLN A 239 -0.41 11.58 7.61
C GLN A 239 -0.78 12.99 8.05
N ILE A 240 0.23 13.83 8.22
CA ILE A 240 0.05 15.19 8.71
C ILE A 240 0.87 16.16 7.89
N ARG A 241 0.45 17.41 7.91
CA ARG A 241 1.20 18.52 7.34
C ARG A 241 1.38 19.62 8.39
N PRO A 242 2.60 20.04 8.72
CA PRO A 242 2.81 21.23 9.54
C PRO A 242 2.12 22.44 8.90
N THR A 243 1.51 23.30 9.71
CA THR A 243 0.83 24.50 9.19
C THR A 243 1.79 25.52 8.56
N ASP A 244 3.09 25.45 8.91
CA ASP A 244 4.17 26.12 8.20
C ASP A 244 4.88 25.12 7.28
N ASP A 245 4.51 25.15 5.99
CA ASP A 245 5.03 24.25 4.96
C ASP A 245 6.57 24.22 4.87
N ARG A 246 7.27 25.26 5.33
CA ARG A 246 8.74 25.28 5.35
C ARG A 246 9.32 24.22 6.26
N HIS A 247 8.56 23.76 7.27
CA HIS A 247 9.00 22.75 8.21
C HIS A 247 9.02 21.34 7.58
N LEU A 248 8.32 21.10 6.46
CA LEU A 248 8.44 19.84 5.71
C LEU A 248 9.90 19.56 5.29
N TRP A 249 10.63 20.63 4.95
CA TRP A 249 12.04 20.59 4.56
C TRP A 249 13.04 20.48 5.73
N TRP A 250 12.56 20.50 6.98
CA TRP A 250 13.43 20.33 8.15
C TRP A 250 13.68 18.86 8.49
N THR A 251 12.83 17.97 8.00
CA THR A 251 12.89 16.54 8.33
C THR A 251 14.25 15.96 7.98
N ASN A 252 14.95 15.40 8.98
CA ASN A 252 16.29 14.86 8.86
C ASN A 252 17.37 15.86 8.36
N SER A 253 17.04 17.15 8.33
CA SER A 253 17.98 18.20 7.94
C SER A 253 19.03 18.41 9.02
N TYR A 254 20.23 18.80 8.58
CA TYR A 254 21.31 19.23 9.45
C TYR A 254 21.41 20.75 9.39
N VAL A 255 21.53 21.36 10.56
CA VAL A 255 21.71 22.80 10.72
C VAL A 255 23.06 23.05 11.37
N ASP A 256 23.82 23.97 10.81
CA ASP A 256 25.11 24.41 11.35
C ASP A 256 24.88 25.35 12.54
N TRP A 257 25.44 25.03 13.70
CA TRP A 257 25.33 25.90 14.86
C TRP A 257 26.32 27.06 14.70
N PRO A 258 25.95 28.31 15.05
CA PRO A 258 26.83 29.45 14.84
C PRO A 258 28.24 29.25 15.42
N THR A 259 29.24 29.42 14.55
CA THR A 259 30.66 29.37 14.96
C THR A 259 30.95 30.41 16.04
N ASN A 260 31.54 29.97 17.17
CA ASN A 260 31.83 30.76 18.37
C ASN A 260 30.64 31.15 19.25
N ASP A 261 29.53 30.41 19.18
CA ASP A 261 28.50 30.55 20.21
C ASP A 261 28.98 29.98 21.55
N VAL A 262 29.48 30.87 22.40
CA VAL A 262 29.91 30.59 23.78
C VAL A 262 28.94 31.17 24.80
N ALA A 263 27.74 31.57 24.37
CA ALA A 263 26.72 32.17 25.21
C ALA A 263 25.62 31.14 25.52
N GLY A 264 25.07 31.16 26.73
CA GLY A 264 23.97 30.29 27.11
C GLY A 264 24.40 28.93 27.69
N GLN A 265 23.44 28.01 27.78
CA GLN A 265 23.61 26.68 28.40
C GLN A 265 24.26 25.66 27.47
N ILE A 266 24.09 25.81 26.16
CA ILE A 266 24.74 25.01 25.13
C ILE A 266 25.79 25.92 24.48
N GLN A 267 27.03 25.45 24.42
CA GLN A 267 28.16 26.21 23.89
C GLN A 267 28.91 25.35 22.89
N ARG A 268 29.30 25.95 21.77
CA ARG A 268 30.14 25.31 20.76
C ARG A 268 31.60 25.45 21.19
N VAL A 269 32.09 24.46 21.93
CA VAL A 269 33.44 24.43 22.52
C VAL A 269 34.45 23.72 21.61
N THR A 270 34.02 22.62 20.98
CA THR A 270 34.75 21.87 19.96
C THR A 270 34.10 22.10 18.59
N ASP A 271 34.86 21.93 17.50
CA ASP A 271 34.35 21.96 16.12
C ASP A 271 33.88 20.55 15.68
N GLU A 272 33.47 19.69 16.64
CA GLU A 272 32.91 18.37 16.33
C GLU A 272 31.49 18.53 15.80
N THR A 273 31.23 17.98 14.62
CA THR A 273 29.93 18.06 13.96
C THR A 273 29.21 16.72 14.05
N LEU A 274 27.87 16.74 14.12
CA LEU A 274 27.05 15.53 14.14
C LEU A 274 27.13 14.79 12.79
N SER A 275 27.31 15.55 11.71
CA SER A 275 27.52 15.08 10.34
C SER A 275 28.42 16.08 9.60
N ASP A 276 28.97 15.69 8.44
CA ASP A 276 29.64 16.63 7.52
C ASP A 276 28.72 17.78 7.08
N LEU A 277 27.40 17.64 7.30
CA LEU A 277 26.36 18.58 6.93
C LEU A 277 25.95 19.57 8.04
N GLY A 278 26.34 19.34 9.31
CA GLY A 278 26.02 20.27 10.39
C GLY A 278 26.12 19.70 11.82
N ASP A 279 25.85 20.57 12.79
CA ASP A 279 26.01 20.32 14.23
C ASP A 279 24.73 19.77 14.88
N VAL A 280 23.58 20.14 14.34
CA VAL A 280 22.25 19.83 14.88
C VAL A 280 21.38 19.13 13.85
N GLN A 281 20.62 18.13 14.26
CA GLN A 281 19.65 17.44 13.41
C GLN A 281 18.23 17.62 13.95
N LEU A 282 17.30 17.96 13.06
CA LEU A 282 15.87 18.08 13.39
C LEU A 282 15.13 16.81 12.96
N ASN A 283 14.34 16.24 13.88
CA ASN A 283 13.60 15.00 13.63
C ASN A 283 12.15 15.19 14.09
N PRO A 284 11.16 15.09 13.20
CA PRO A 284 9.75 15.18 13.57
C PRO A 284 9.28 13.86 14.18
N VAL A 285 8.49 13.95 15.24
CA VAL A 285 7.82 12.82 15.88
C VAL A 285 6.39 13.20 16.25
N LEU A 286 5.48 12.23 16.29
CA LEU A 286 4.25 12.38 17.06
C LEU A 286 4.51 11.94 18.49
N GLU A 287 4.27 12.84 19.44
CA GLU A 287 4.21 12.54 20.86
C GLU A 287 2.77 12.14 21.20
N ILE A 288 2.59 10.92 21.69
CA ILE A 288 1.30 10.40 22.17
C ILE A 288 1.38 10.25 23.69
N ALA A 289 0.69 11.12 24.41
CA ALA A 289 0.54 11.02 25.85
C ALA A 289 -0.61 10.05 26.19
N ILE A 290 -0.28 8.96 26.89
CA ILE A 290 -1.24 7.91 27.27
C ILE A 290 -1.39 7.89 28.80
N PRO A 291 -2.47 8.49 29.33
CA PRO A 291 -2.71 8.51 30.77
C PRO A 291 -2.94 7.10 31.31
N TYR A 292 -2.59 6.87 32.58
CA TYR A 292 -2.94 5.61 33.23
C TYR A 292 -4.45 5.50 33.45
N ASP A 293 -5.03 4.37 33.04
CA ASP A 293 -6.38 3.94 33.41
C ASP A 293 -6.32 2.56 34.08
N ALA A 294 -7.00 2.39 35.20
CA ALA A 294 -7.10 1.10 35.87
C ALA A 294 -7.90 0.06 35.06
N ALA A 295 -8.78 0.50 34.16
CA ALA A 295 -9.48 -0.36 33.21
C ALA A 295 -8.53 -0.88 32.12
N ASN A 296 -7.58 -0.06 31.67
CA ASN A 296 -6.57 -0.45 30.69
C ASN A 296 -5.15 -0.14 31.20
N PRO A 297 -4.61 -0.94 32.12
CA PRO A 297 -3.32 -0.66 32.74
C PRO A 297 -2.13 -0.86 31.79
N THR A 298 -2.32 -1.60 30.68
CA THR A 298 -1.30 -1.79 29.64
C THR A 298 -1.19 -0.59 28.72
N ARG A 299 -2.19 0.30 28.72
CA ARG A 299 -2.26 1.48 27.87
C ARG A 299 -2.24 1.13 26.38
N GLY A 300 -2.73 -0.07 26.04
CA GLY A 300 -2.76 -0.60 24.67
C GLY A 300 -1.40 -0.98 24.10
N LEU A 301 -0.38 -1.12 24.95
CA LEU A 301 0.96 -1.53 24.56
C LEU A 301 1.20 -3.04 24.77
N PRO A 302 2.12 -3.65 23.98
CA PRO A 302 2.46 -5.07 24.07
C PRO A 302 2.99 -5.45 25.45
N VAL A 303 2.52 -6.59 25.97
CA VAL A 303 2.84 -7.07 27.32
C VAL A 303 3.68 -8.34 27.22
N LYS A 304 4.75 -8.42 28.03
CA LYS A 304 5.59 -9.62 28.10
C LYS A 304 4.78 -10.87 28.44
N ASP A 305 5.17 -11.98 27.84
CA ASP A 305 4.65 -13.30 28.14
C ASP A 305 4.67 -13.61 29.65
N GLY A 306 3.51 -14.06 30.15
CA GLY A 306 3.35 -14.47 31.55
C GLY A 306 3.12 -13.35 32.56
N VAL A 307 3.13 -12.08 32.14
CA VAL A 307 2.78 -10.95 33.01
C VAL A 307 1.26 -10.82 33.12
N ALA A 308 0.75 -10.79 34.34
CA ALA A 308 -0.68 -10.58 34.57
C ALA A 308 -1.04 -9.10 34.43
N ILE A 309 -1.95 -8.76 33.51
CA ILE A 309 -2.41 -7.38 33.23
C ILE A 309 -2.79 -6.64 34.52
N GLY A 310 -3.53 -7.29 35.42
CA GLY A 310 -3.96 -6.70 36.69
C GLY A 310 -2.85 -6.38 37.70
N SER A 311 -1.62 -6.83 37.47
CA SER A 311 -0.45 -6.46 38.29
C SER A 311 0.23 -5.17 37.82
N ILE A 312 -0.12 -4.66 36.64
CA ILE A 312 0.44 -3.44 36.09
C ILE A 312 -0.24 -2.25 36.77
N GLY A 313 0.52 -1.57 37.62
CA GLY A 313 0.07 -0.40 38.34
C GLY A 313 0.42 0.89 37.62
N ARG A 314 -0.13 1.99 38.13
CA ARG A 314 0.09 3.36 37.64
C ARG A 314 1.56 3.72 37.41
N ASN A 315 2.44 3.33 38.33
CA ASN A 315 3.86 3.66 38.31
C ASN A 315 4.74 2.40 38.15
N SER A 316 4.20 1.30 37.60
CA SER A 316 5.00 0.10 37.31
C SER A 316 6.06 0.43 36.26
N ALA A 317 7.32 0.08 36.53
CA ALA A 317 8.42 0.32 35.60
C ALA A 317 8.21 -0.45 34.30
N LEU A 318 8.56 0.15 33.15
CA LEU A 318 8.33 -0.48 31.84
C LEU A 318 9.04 -1.84 31.74
N ALA A 319 10.26 -1.94 32.27
CA ALA A 319 11.05 -3.18 32.26
C ALA A 319 10.35 -4.38 32.93
N ASP A 320 9.39 -4.16 33.82
CA ASP A 320 8.68 -5.22 34.53
C ASP A 320 7.56 -5.86 33.69
N TRP A 321 7.03 -5.17 32.68
CA TRP A 321 5.81 -5.62 31.99
C TRP A 321 5.76 -5.37 30.47
N LEU A 322 6.41 -4.33 29.96
CA LEU A 322 6.35 -3.93 28.54
C LEU A 322 7.24 -4.83 27.69
N ASP A 323 6.72 -5.38 26.59
CA ASP A 323 7.57 -6.07 25.63
C ASP A 323 8.36 -5.06 24.78
N THR A 324 9.55 -4.74 25.26
CA THR A 324 10.43 -3.76 24.61
C THR A 324 10.95 -4.25 23.27
N ALA A 325 11.04 -5.56 23.02
CA ALA A 325 11.50 -6.07 21.74
C ALA A 325 10.47 -5.80 20.65
N THR A 326 9.18 -5.97 20.96
CA THR A 326 8.07 -5.63 20.06
C THR A 326 8.02 -4.11 19.81
N ILE A 327 8.13 -3.29 20.86
CA ILE A 327 8.20 -1.82 20.74
C ILE A 327 9.35 -1.36 19.82
N GLU A 328 10.55 -1.92 20.00
CA GLU A 328 11.71 -1.61 19.16
C GLU A 328 11.49 -2.06 17.72
N ALA A 329 10.90 -3.25 17.50
CA ALA A 329 10.57 -3.74 16.17
C ALA A 329 9.51 -2.87 15.46
N MET A 330 8.65 -2.19 16.22
CA MET A 330 7.67 -1.22 15.73
C MET A 330 8.29 0.16 15.45
N GLY A 331 9.57 0.39 15.79
CA GLY A 331 10.23 1.69 15.64
C GLY A 331 9.74 2.76 16.62
N LEU A 332 9.13 2.34 17.74
CA LEU A 332 8.57 3.25 18.74
C LEU A 332 9.51 3.44 19.93
N SER A 333 9.39 4.58 20.60
CA SER A 333 10.07 4.85 21.87
C SER A 333 9.04 5.18 22.96
N VAL A 334 9.24 4.70 24.18
CA VAL A 334 8.30 4.88 25.30
C VAL A 334 9.05 5.39 26.53
N THR A 335 8.49 6.42 27.19
CA THR A 335 9.05 6.94 28.45
C THR A 335 8.56 6.16 29.66
N GLU A 336 9.38 6.09 30.70
CA GLU A 336 8.92 5.64 32.02
C GLU A 336 7.69 6.46 32.50
N PRO A 337 6.76 5.85 33.27
CA PRO A 337 5.55 6.52 33.67
C PRO A 337 5.84 7.70 34.59
N SER A 338 5.17 8.82 34.30
CA SER A 338 5.20 10.00 35.14
C SER A 338 4.80 9.66 36.58
N GLN A 339 5.61 10.09 37.54
CA GLN A 339 5.35 9.80 38.95
C GLN A 339 4.09 10.52 39.48
N SER A 340 3.68 11.62 38.84
CA SER A 340 2.52 12.42 39.26
C SER A 340 1.19 11.76 38.90
N ASP A 341 1.07 11.24 37.68
CA ASP A 341 -0.17 10.78 37.06
C ASP A 341 -0.12 9.38 36.43
N GLY A 342 1.07 8.83 36.21
CA GLY A 342 1.27 7.55 35.53
C GLY A 342 1.19 7.63 34.01
N THR A 343 1.16 8.83 33.43
CA THR A 343 1.18 9.03 31.98
C THR A 343 2.49 8.53 31.42
N ILE A 344 2.43 7.78 30.33
CA ILE A 344 3.59 7.46 29.50
C ILE A 344 3.49 8.26 28.21
N TYR A 345 4.63 8.59 27.63
CA TYR A 345 4.71 9.20 26.30
C TYR A 345 5.27 8.18 25.34
N VAL A 346 4.59 8.00 24.21
CA VAL A 346 5.07 7.20 23.09
C VAL A 346 5.48 8.17 21.98
N TYR A 347 6.68 8.01 21.44
CA TYR A 347 7.16 8.77 20.29
C TYR A 347 7.09 7.91 19.04
N VAL A 348 6.27 8.34 18.09
CA VAL A 348 6.16 7.76 16.75
C VAL A 348 7.03 8.59 15.82
N MET A 349 8.06 7.98 15.24
CA MET A 349 8.92 8.66 14.29
C MET A 349 8.15 8.99 13.01
N LEU A 350 8.31 10.21 12.51
CA LEU A 350 7.70 10.65 11.27
C LEU A 350 8.73 10.67 10.13
N THR A 351 8.30 10.26 8.94
CA THR A 351 9.09 10.33 7.71
C THR A 351 8.41 11.21 6.69
N THR A 352 9.18 11.74 5.74
CA THR A 352 8.63 12.53 4.64
C THR A 352 7.79 11.67 3.71
N VAL A 353 6.66 12.21 3.29
CA VAL A 353 5.91 11.78 2.11
C VAL A 353 6.29 12.74 0.99
N GLU A 354 6.68 12.18 -0.16
CA GLU A 354 7.17 12.93 -1.30
C GLU A 354 6.24 12.74 -2.50
N ASP A 355 6.04 13.82 -3.26
CA ASP A 355 5.35 13.76 -4.55
C ASP A 355 6.28 13.14 -5.60
N ALA A 356 5.79 12.09 -6.29
CA ALA A 356 6.53 11.34 -7.30
C ALA A 356 6.93 12.17 -8.53
N VAL A 357 6.23 13.27 -8.82
CA VAL A 357 6.50 14.13 -9.99
C VAL A 357 7.64 15.11 -9.74
N GLY A 358 7.97 15.39 -8.47
CA GLY A 358 8.95 16.42 -8.09
C GLY A 358 9.98 16.06 -7.00
N GLU A 359 9.88 14.89 -6.36
CA GLU A 359 10.63 14.52 -5.14
C GLU A 359 10.52 15.61 -4.04
N THR A 360 9.37 16.28 -4.00
CA THR A 360 9.09 17.39 -3.08
C THR A 360 8.38 16.86 -1.84
N PRO A 361 8.82 17.18 -0.62
CA PRO A 361 8.10 16.77 0.58
C PRO A 361 6.76 17.50 0.67
N VAL A 362 5.67 16.73 0.78
CA VAL A 362 4.29 17.22 0.84
C VAL A 362 3.62 16.93 2.18
N ALA A 363 4.05 15.88 2.89
CA ALA A 363 3.52 15.53 4.19
C ALA A 363 4.56 14.80 5.06
N LEU A 364 4.17 14.53 6.30
CA LEU A 364 4.87 13.65 7.23
C LEU A 364 3.96 12.47 7.58
N ALA A 365 4.49 11.26 7.57
CA ALA A 365 3.73 10.06 7.90
C ALA A 365 4.38 9.25 9.03
N GLY A 366 3.55 8.61 9.84
CA GLY A 366 3.99 7.71 10.91
C GLY A 366 2.90 6.75 11.34
N ARG A 367 3.31 5.63 11.92
CA ARG A 367 2.41 4.55 12.34
C ARG A 367 2.57 4.25 13.82
N MET A 368 1.46 4.30 14.55
CA MET A 368 1.36 3.77 15.90
C MET A 368 0.73 2.38 15.83
N LEU A 369 1.31 1.39 16.52
CA LEU A 369 0.68 0.07 16.65
C LEU A 369 0.27 -0.14 18.11
N TYR A 370 -0.92 -0.68 18.30
CA TYR A 370 -1.47 -1.07 19.59
C TYR A 370 -1.65 -2.57 19.62
N GLU A 371 -1.27 -3.17 20.73
CA GLU A 371 -1.63 -4.55 21.07
C GLU A 371 -2.56 -4.48 22.28
N MET A 372 -3.81 -4.89 22.09
CA MET A 372 -4.82 -4.89 23.14
C MET A 372 -4.88 -6.29 23.73
N PRO A 373 -4.12 -6.60 24.80
CA PRO A 373 -4.10 -7.95 25.34
C PRO A 373 -5.43 -8.28 26.03
N ALA A 374 -5.84 -9.54 25.89
CA ALA A 374 -7.08 -10.04 26.47
C ALA A 374 -7.13 -9.78 27.99
N GLY A 375 -8.13 -9.01 28.43
CA GLY A 375 -8.30 -8.63 29.84
C GLY A 375 -8.04 -7.14 30.13
N ALA A 376 -7.54 -6.38 29.15
CA ALA A 376 -7.66 -4.92 29.16
C ALA A 376 -9.12 -4.51 28.94
N GLY A 377 -9.66 -3.63 29.79
CA GLY A 377 -11.07 -3.22 29.84
C GLY A 377 -11.49 -2.20 28.79
N GLY A 378 -10.89 -2.22 27.59
CA GLY A 378 -11.13 -1.25 26.51
C GLY A 378 -10.02 -0.21 26.36
N TRP A 379 -10.32 0.93 25.71
CA TRP A 379 -9.31 1.93 25.30
C TRP A 379 -8.63 2.60 26.51
N GLY A 380 -9.38 2.79 27.59
CA GLY A 380 -8.94 3.49 28.79
C GLY A 380 -9.17 5.00 28.67
N ALA A 381 -8.25 5.78 29.25
CA ALA A 381 -8.28 7.22 29.18
C ALA A 381 -7.98 7.72 27.76
N GLU A 382 -8.61 8.84 27.38
CA GLU A 382 -8.33 9.52 26.12
C GLU A 382 -6.85 9.89 26.03
N GLN A 383 -6.24 9.55 24.90
CA GLN A 383 -4.83 9.82 24.62
C GLN A 383 -4.71 11.18 23.93
N GLN A 384 -3.58 11.86 24.09
CA GLN A 384 -3.37 13.18 23.47
C GLN A 384 -2.21 13.10 22.49
N VAL A 385 -2.42 13.58 21.26
CA VAL A 385 -1.43 13.51 20.17
C VAL A 385 -0.95 14.91 19.82
N ARG A 386 0.37 15.08 19.67
CA ARG A 386 1.03 16.35 19.29
C ARG A 386 2.15 16.11 18.29
N LEU A 387 2.35 17.05 17.37
CA LEU A 387 3.58 17.12 16.58
C LEU A 387 4.69 17.75 17.42
N LEU A 388 5.79 17.02 17.60
CA LEU A 388 6.95 17.41 18.36
C LEU A 388 8.19 17.30 17.47
N TRP A 389 9.04 18.31 17.51
CA TRP A 389 10.34 18.28 16.86
C TRP A 389 11.44 18.04 17.89
N LEU A 390 12.25 17.01 17.63
CA LEU A 390 13.42 16.69 18.43
C LEU A 390 14.64 17.37 17.83
N VAL A 391 15.24 18.27 18.61
CA VAL A 391 16.51 18.91 18.28
C VAL A 391 17.62 18.05 18.85
N ASN A 392 18.32 17.34 17.97
CA ASN A 392 19.43 16.48 18.35
C ASN A 392 20.77 17.17 18.09
N GLY A 393 21.69 17.10 19.03
CA GLY A 393 23.06 17.59 18.87
C GLY A 393 24.06 16.64 19.51
N LEU A 394 25.34 16.81 19.20
CA LEU A 394 26.40 16.22 20.01
C LEU A 394 26.55 17.04 21.27
N THR A 395 26.40 16.39 22.42
CA THR A 395 26.72 16.98 23.72
C THR A 395 27.86 16.23 24.35
N ASP A 396 28.90 16.96 24.72
CA ASP A 396 29.98 16.41 25.51
C ASP A 396 29.50 16.25 26.95
N SER A 397 29.70 15.07 27.51
CA SER A 397 29.48 14.83 28.94
C SER A 397 30.70 14.18 29.57
N CYS A 398 30.86 14.40 30.88
CA CYS A 398 31.90 13.74 31.66
C CYS A 398 31.33 13.25 32.98
N THR A 399 31.43 11.96 33.20
CA THR A 399 31.10 11.32 34.47
C THR A 399 32.36 10.65 35.02
N ALA A 400 32.77 11.06 36.22
CA ALA A 400 33.93 10.46 36.89
C ALA A 400 33.65 8.97 37.20
N PRO A 401 34.56 8.05 36.86
CA PRO A 401 34.41 6.63 37.17
C PRO A 401 34.22 6.36 38.66
N ASP A 402 33.42 5.34 38.96
CA ASP A 402 33.25 4.85 40.33
C ASP A 402 34.59 4.40 40.95
N GLY A 403 34.77 4.70 42.24
CA GLY A 403 35.96 4.30 43.01
C GLY A 403 37.11 5.32 43.04
N LEU A 404 36.97 6.46 42.37
CA LEU A 404 37.88 7.61 42.55
C LEU A 404 37.67 8.27 43.93
N SER A 405 38.74 8.82 44.51
CA SER A 405 38.60 9.69 45.67
C SER A 405 37.85 10.97 45.28
N THR A 406 37.28 11.67 46.27
CA THR A 406 36.53 12.92 46.04
C THR A 406 37.37 13.99 45.32
N GLU A 407 38.68 14.02 45.55
CA GLU A 407 39.60 14.99 44.94
C GLU A 407 39.97 14.60 43.51
N GLU A 408 40.12 13.30 43.22
CA GLU A 408 40.34 12.78 41.87
C GLU A 408 39.10 12.93 41.00
N ALA A 409 37.91 12.61 41.53
CA ALA A 409 36.64 12.80 40.84
C ALA A 409 36.38 14.28 40.50
N ALA A 410 36.73 15.20 41.41
CA ALA A 410 36.63 16.64 41.18
C ALA A 410 37.61 17.15 40.10
N SER A 411 38.71 16.45 39.86
CA SER A 411 39.73 16.81 38.87
C SER A 411 39.54 16.12 37.52
N TYR A 412 38.77 15.02 37.49
CA TYR A 412 38.61 14.16 36.32
C TYR A 412 38.02 14.91 35.11
N CYS A 413 36.91 15.62 35.32
CA CYS A 413 36.23 16.37 34.26
C CYS A 413 36.85 17.73 33.94
N VAL A 414 37.96 18.10 34.60
CA VAL A 414 38.75 19.28 34.22
C VAL A 414 39.62 18.98 33.00
N ASP A 415 39.96 17.71 32.77
CA ASP A 415 40.66 17.27 31.57
C ASP A 415 39.63 16.89 30.49
N TYR A 416 39.56 17.70 29.43
CA TYR A 416 38.66 17.49 28.30
C TYR A 416 38.91 16.16 27.58
N ALA A 417 40.08 15.53 27.74
CA ALA A 417 40.33 14.19 27.20
C ALA A 417 39.47 13.08 27.85
N ASN A 418 38.83 13.37 28.99
CA ASN A 418 37.94 12.43 29.69
C ASN A 418 36.45 12.64 29.34
N TRP A 419 36.15 13.59 28.45
CA TRP A 419 34.78 13.82 27.99
C TRP A 419 34.45 12.90 26.84
N THR A 420 33.18 12.53 26.75
CA THR A 420 32.63 11.71 25.67
C THR A 420 31.47 12.45 25.02
N SER A 421 31.53 12.59 23.70
CA SER A 421 30.47 13.18 22.89
C SER A 421 29.40 12.13 22.61
N GLU A 422 28.15 12.45 22.94
CA GLU A 422 27.00 11.59 22.66
C GLU A 422 25.92 12.39 21.95
N LYS A 423 25.19 11.73 21.03
CA LYS A 423 24.00 12.32 20.41
C LYS A 423 22.89 12.36 21.43
N THR A 424 22.42 13.56 21.77
CA THR A 424 21.34 13.77 22.73
C THR A 424 20.30 14.73 22.20
N ILE A 425 19.08 14.63 22.75
CA ILE A 425 18.01 15.61 22.52
C ILE A 425 18.33 16.82 23.41
N ILE A 426 18.58 17.97 22.79
CA ILE A 426 18.97 19.20 23.49
C ILE A 426 17.80 20.15 23.72
N GLU A 427 16.77 20.08 22.88
CA GLU A 427 15.54 20.89 22.98
C GLU A 427 14.41 20.17 22.25
N THR A 428 13.17 20.48 22.63
CA THR A 428 11.98 20.03 21.89
C THR A 428 11.01 21.19 21.67
N TYR A 429 10.28 21.18 20.57
CA TYR A 429 9.25 22.18 20.29
C TYR A 429 8.01 21.55 19.67
N TYR A 430 6.84 22.00 20.13
CA TYR A 430 5.57 21.63 19.52
C TYR A 430 5.29 22.48 18.29
N ASP A 431 4.53 21.90 17.37
CA ASP A 431 4.14 22.54 16.13
C ASP A 431 2.64 22.34 15.87
N ASP A 432 2.05 23.29 15.17
CA ASP A 432 0.64 23.20 14.74
C ASP A 432 0.59 22.46 13.40
N PHE A 433 -0.39 21.59 13.21
CA PHE A 433 -0.49 20.73 12.03
C PHE A 433 -1.94 20.48 11.58
N THR A 434 -2.09 20.16 10.31
CA THR A 434 -3.30 19.57 9.72
C THR A 434 -3.11 18.06 9.66
N ILE A 435 -4.15 17.31 10.00
CA ILE A 435 -4.23 15.88 9.70
C ILE A 435 -4.73 15.80 8.26
N THR A 436 -3.86 15.30 7.38
CA THR A 436 -4.16 15.09 5.96
C THR A 436 -4.74 13.70 5.77
N SER A 437 -4.26 12.72 6.56
CA SER A 437 -4.92 11.43 6.70
C SER A 437 -4.83 10.86 8.12
N LEU A 438 -5.88 10.15 8.52
CA LEU A 438 -5.93 9.37 9.75
C LEU A 438 -6.68 8.07 9.49
N MET A 439 -6.00 6.95 9.68
CA MET A 439 -6.57 5.62 9.46
C MET A 439 -6.36 4.74 10.68
N ALA A 440 -7.34 3.90 11.00
CA ALA A 440 -7.15 2.77 11.88
C ALA A 440 -7.44 1.45 11.16
N LYS A 441 -6.53 0.50 11.29
CA LYS A 441 -6.61 -0.86 10.75
C LYS A 441 -6.55 -1.86 11.90
N GLU A 442 -7.56 -2.72 12.00
CA GLU A 442 -7.57 -3.85 12.91
C GLU A 442 -7.22 -5.12 12.13
N ASP A 443 -6.08 -5.72 12.45
CA ASP A 443 -5.65 -6.97 11.84
C ASP A 443 -6.46 -8.13 12.40
N ASN A 444 -7.05 -8.91 11.49
CA ASN A 444 -7.90 -10.06 11.81
C ASN A 444 -7.18 -11.40 11.60
N GLY A 445 -5.89 -11.36 11.29
CA GLY A 445 -5.01 -12.51 11.11
C GLY A 445 -4.45 -12.57 9.70
N ALA A 446 -3.36 -13.32 9.56
CA ALA A 446 -2.72 -13.57 8.28
C ALA A 446 -2.31 -15.04 8.16
N ALA A 447 -2.15 -15.48 6.92
CA ALA A 447 -1.62 -16.79 6.59
C ALA A 447 -0.63 -16.65 5.43
N ALA A 448 0.39 -17.49 5.41
CA ALA A 448 1.33 -17.56 4.31
C ALA A 448 1.68 -19.01 3.97
N ALA A 449 2.00 -19.26 2.71
CA ALA A 449 2.60 -20.49 2.26
C ALA A 449 3.72 -20.18 1.27
N VAL A 450 4.84 -20.87 1.42
CA VAL A 450 5.99 -20.77 0.52
C VAL A 450 6.15 -22.09 -0.21
N PHE A 451 6.09 -22.03 -1.53
CA PHE A 451 6.26 -23.16 -2.42
C PHE A 451 7.60 -23.07 -3.12
N ALA A 452 8.32 -24.19 -3.18
CA ALA A 452 9.61 -24.27 -3.83
C ALA A 452 9.69 -25.50 -4.73
N GLN A 453 10.22 -25.33 -5.94
CA GLN A 453 10.51 -26.45 -6.83
C GLN A 453 11.96 -26.93 -6.66
N LYS A 454 12.14 -28.25 -6.72
CA LYS A 454 13.46 -28.86 -6.73
C LYS A 454 14.01 -28.95 -8.17
N SER A 455 14.66 -27.89 -8.70
CA SER A 455 15.37 -27.90 -10.02
C SER A 455 16.88 -28.29 -10.03
N THR A 456 17.36 -29.04 -11.03
CA THR A 456 18.81 -29.24 -11.27
C THR A 456 19.25 -28.45 -12.52
N GLY A 457 19.82 -27.26 -12.33
CA GLY A 457 20.71 -26.61 -13.31
C GLY A 457 20.14 -25.49 -14.19
N GLN A 458 18.83 -25.19 -14.16
CA GLN A 458 18.22 -23.99 -14.78
C GLN A 458 16.97 -23.54 -13.99
N HIS A 459 16.62 -22.24 -14.04
CA HIS A 459 15.34 -21.68 -13.61
C HIS A 459 14.21 -22.21 -14.51
N TYR A 460 13.83 -23.47 -14.34
CA TYR A 460 12.75 -24.12 -15.08
C TYR A 460 11.75 -24.72 -14.10
N ASP A 461 10.85 -23.85 -13.64
CA ASP A 461 9.94 -24.14 -12.54
C ASP A 461 8.49 -24.30 -13.02
N ALA A 462 8.29 -25.23 -13.95
CA ALA A 462 6.98 -25.51 -14.56
C ALA A 462 5.88 -25.83 -13.54
N ASP A 463 6.20 -26.46 -12.41
CA ASP A 463 5.21 -26.76 -11.37
C ASP A 463 4.80 -25.48 -10.62
N LEU A 464 5.73 -24.54 -10.38
CA LEU A 464 5.41 -23.25 -9.75
C LEU A 464 4.59 -22.35 -10.69
N TRP A 465 4.94 -22.31 -11.98
CA TRP A 465 4.15 -21.59 -12.99
C TRP A 465 2.73 -22.15 -13.12
N HIS A 466 2.60 -23.48 -13.14
CA HIS A 466 1.28 -24.10 -13.18
C HIS A 466 0.47 -23.81 -11.91
N LEU A 467 1.11 -23.86 -10.74
CA LEU A 467 0.47 -23.51 -9.48
C LEU A 467 0.01 -22.05 -9.46
N ALA A 468 0.83 -21.10 -9.92
CA ALA A 468 0.49 -19.68 -9.96
C ALA A 468 -0.75 -19.43 -10.85
N ASP A 469 -0.79 -20.01 -12.05
CA ASP A 469 -1.95 -19.92 -12.96
C ASP A 469 -3.23 -20.48 -12.32
N VAL A 470 -3.15 -21.67 -11.71
CA VAL A 470 -4.30 -22.26 -11.02
C VAL A 470 -4.76 -21.40 -9.84
N LEU A 471 -3.84 -20.86 -9.04
CA LEU A 471 -4.17 -19.99 -7.91
C LEU A 471 -4.76 -18.65 -8.36
N GLN A 472 -4.31 -18.08 -9.47
CA GLN A 472 -4.92 -16.88 -10.03
C GLN A 472 -6.38 -17.13 -10.38
N GLN A 473 -6.68 -18.26 -11.04
CA GLN A 473 -8.04 -18.61 -11.46
C GLN A 473 -8.95 -19.09 -10.32
N THR A 474 -8.41 -19.45 -9.15
CA THR A 474 -9.17 -20.02 -8.03
C THR A 474 -9.08 -19.20 -6.74
N TYR A 475 -7.88 -19.00 -6.23
CA TYR A 475 -7.60 -18.32 -4.96
C TYR A 475 -7.84 -16.80 -5.05
N LEU A 476 -7.37 -16.15 -6.11
CA LEU A 476 -7.53 -14.70 -6.28
C LEU A 476 -8.94 -14.32 -6.75
N THR A 477 -9.55 -15.10 -7.64
CA THR A 477 -10.96 -14.93 -8.09
C THR A 477 -12.00 -15.33 -7.04
N ARG A 478 -11.58 -15.70 -5.82
CA ARG A 478 -12.44 -16.11 -4.70
C ARG A 478 -13.36 -17.29 -5.04
N ALA A 479 -12.85 -18.27 -5.80
CA ALA A 479 -13.59 -19.49 -6.07
C ALA A 479 -14.04 -20.14 -4.75
N VAL A 480 -15.33 -20.45 -4.69
CA VAL A 480 -15.94 -21.11 -3.53
C VAL A 480 -16.12 -22.59 -3.80
N ASN A 481 -15.90 -23.39 -2.77
CA ASN A 481 -16.22 -24.82 -2.80
C ASN A 481 -17.73 -25.00 -3.03
N ALA A 482 -18.12 -25.70 -4.08
CA ALA A 482 -19.52 -25.89 -4.44
C ALA A 482 -20.37 -26.63 -3.37
N GLY A 483 -19.74 -27.35 -2.44
CA GLY A 483 -20.41 -28.09 -1.38
C GLY A 483 -20.57 -27.32 -0.06
N THR A 484 -19.60 -26.47 0.29
CA THR A 484 -19.59 -25.71 1.55
C THR A 484 -19.85 -24.21 1.38
N GLY A 485 -19.68 -23.69 0.16
CA GLY A 485 -19.71 -22.26 -0.14
C GLY A 485 -18.52 -21.48 0.42
N GLN A 486 -17.52 -22.15 1.00
CA GLN A 486 -16.34 -21.50 1.56
C GLN A 486 -15.33 -21.18 0.45
N ARG A 487 -14.70 -20.01 0.54
CA ARG A 487 -13.57 -19.62 -0.32
C ARG A 487 -12.38 -20.55 -0.04
N LEU A 488 -11.60 -20.85 -1.09
CA LEU A 488 -10.29 -21.49 -0.97
C LEU A 488 -9.30 -20.56 -0.24
N GLY A 489 -8.83 -20.95 0.96
CA GLY A 489 -7.81 -20.22 1.72
C GLY A 489 -6.39 -20.77 1.54
N VAL A 490 -5.38 -20.09 2.09
CA VAL A 490 -3.97 -20.54 2.05
C VAL A 490 -3.81 -21.95 2.63
N GLU A 491 -4.48 -22.22 3.75
CA GLU A 491 -4.49 -23.51 4.46
C GLU A 491 -5.10 -24.68 3.67
N ASP A 492 -5.82 -24.40 2.59
CA ASP A 492 -6.40 -25.44 1.75
C ASP A 492 -5.45 -25.87 0.62
N ILE A 493 -4.45 -25.06 0.27
CA ILE A 493 -3.66 -25.19 -0.96
C ILE A 493 -2.88 -26.50 -1.01
N ASP A 494 -2.16 -26.86 0.06
CA ASP A 494 -1.34 -28.09 0.11
C ASP A 494 -2.17 -29.34 -0.22
N SER A 495 -3.41 -29.39 0.30
CA SER A 495 -4.31 -30.52 0.08
C SER A 495 -4.76 -30.68 -1.37
N HIS A 496 -4.66 -29.63 -2.20
CA HIS A 496 -5.07 -29.63 -3.61
C HIS A 496 -3.91 -29.83 -4.60
N LEU A 497 -2.66 -29.68 -4.17
CA LEU A 497 -1.49 -29.76 -5.07
C LEU A 497 -1.44 -31.05 -5.90
N SER A 498 -1.76 -32.20 -5.27
CA SER A 498 -1.79 -33.48 -5.97
C SER A 498 -2.87 -33.55 -7.05
N ALA A 499 -4.02 -32.91 -6.82
CA ALA A 499 -5.12 -32.86 -7.78
C ALA A 499 -4.82 -31.90 -8.95
N TRP A 500 -4.06 -30.84 -8.70
CA TRP A 500 -3.55 -29.90 -9.70
C TRP A 500 -2.26 -30.37 -10.39
N GLY A 501 -1.79 -31.59 -10.10
CA GLY A 501 -0.62 -32.17 -10.78
C GLY A 501 0.74 -31.62 -10.34
N VAL A 502 0.80 -30.85 -9.24
CA VAL A 502 2.01 -30.19 -8.70
C VAL A 502 2.40 -30.70 -7.30
N GLY A 503 1.99 -31.92 -6.95
CA GLY A 503 2.27 -32.54 -5.64
C GLY A 503 3.75 -32.82 -5.34
N SER A 504 4.66 -32.51 -6.27
CA SER A 504 6.12 -32.60 -6.12
C SER A 504 6.75 -31.40 -5.41
N LEU A 505 6.01 -30.29 -5.26
CA LEU A 505 6.53 -29.07 -4.66
C LEU A 505 6.86 -29.26 -3.18
N TYR A 506 7.94 -28.62 -2.73
CA TYR A 506 8.15 -28.41 -1.30
C TYR A 506 7.21 -27.31 -0.83
N VAL A 507 6.59 -27.51 0.33
CA VAL A 507 5.61 -26.58 0.90
C VAL A 507 6.00 -26.24 2.34
N LYS A 508 5.99 -24.95 2.65
CA LYS A 508 6.06 -24.43 4.01
C LYS A 508 4.82 -23.59 4.28
N GLU A 509 3.89 -24.13 5.06
CA GLU A 509 2.71 -23.40 5.51
C GLU A 509 2.94 -22.66 6.83
N LEU A 510 2.32 -21.49 6.94
CA LEU A 510 2.30 -20.59 8.08
C LEU A 510 0.84 -20.11 8.27
N PRO A 511 -0.09 -20.98 8.71
CA PRO A 511 -1.54 -20.74 8.61
C PRO A 511 -2.12 -19.83 9.70
N ALA A 512 -1.35 -19.44 10.71
CA ALA A 512 -1.86 -18.74 11.89
C ALA A 512 -0.90 -17.64 12.36
N LEU A 513 -0.77 -16.59 11.56
CA LEU A 513 -0.01 -15.38 11.88
C LEU A 513 -0.97 -14.37 12.49
N ALA A 514 -0.55 -13.74 13.59
CA ALA A 514 -1.44 -12.86 14.37
C ALA A 514 -1.80 -11.59 13.59
N ASP A 515 -0.85 -11.06 12.83
CA ASP A 515 -0.92 -9.77 12.14
C ASP A 515 0.09 -9.71 10.98
N GLU A 516 0.06 -8.59 10.27
CA GLU A 516 0.94 -8.26 9.17
C GLU A 516 2.42 -8.30 9.56
N LEU A 517 2.77 -7.72 10.71
CA LEU A 517 4.16 -7.60 11.16
C LEU A 517 4.76 -9.00 11.40
N THR A 518 4.00 -9.87 12.06
CA THR A 518 4.36 -11.27 12.29
C THR A 518 4.51 -12.03 10.97
N MET A 519 3.64 -11.76 9.99
CA MET A 519 3.75 -12.35 8.66
C MET A 519 5.01 -11.87 7.92
N ILE A 520 5.28 -10.57 7.90
CA ILE A 520 6.49 -10.01 7.28
C ILE A 520 7.73 -10.62 7.94
N GLN A 521 7.79 -10.64 9.27
CA GLN A 521 8.91 -11.24 10.01
C GLN A 521 9.09 -12.72 9.65
N ALA A 522 8.00 -13.50 9.54
CA ALA A 522 8.04 -14.90 9.13
C ALA A 522 8.57 -15.09 7.69
N LEU A 523 8.41 -14.09 6.83
CA LEU A 523 8.84 -14.08 5.43
C LEU A 523 10.08 -13.20 5.19
N THR A 524 10.93 -13.00 6.20
CA THR A 524 12.19 -12.24 6.05
C THR A 524 13.44 -13.14 6.00
N GLY A 525 14.56 -12.52 5.61
CA GLY A 525 15.85 -13.14 5.26
C GLY A 525 16.18 -14.46 5.95
N ASP A 526 16.37 -14.49 7.27
CA ASP A 526 16.82 -15.71 7.96
C ASP A 526 15.82 -16.88 7.84
N ASN A 527 14.52 -16.58 7.88
CA ASN A 527 13.47 -17.59 7.71
C ASN A 527 13.42 -18.09 6.26
N ILE A 528 13.52 -17.20 5.28
CA ILE A 528 13.60 -17.57 3.85
C ILE A 528 14.83 -18.45 3.60
N LEU A 529 15.99 -18.08 4.13
CA LEU A 529 17.22 -18.87 3.99
C LEU A 529 17.08 -20.26 4.62
N SER A 530 16.37 -20.37 5.74
CA SER A 530 16.03 -21.67 6.35
C SER A 530 15.12 -22.49 5.44
N ILE A 531 14.06 -21.88 4.90
CA ILE A 531 13.12 -22.54 3.97
C ILE A 531 13.87 -23.04 2.72
N LEU A 532 14.74 -22.23 2.14
CA LEU A 532 15.60 -22.64 1.02
C LEU A 532 16.52 -23.79 1.41
N GLY A 533 17.15 -23.74 2.58
CA GLY A 533 17.96 -24.85 3.09
C GLY A 533 17.19 -26.16 3.28
N GLU A 534 15.92 -26.08 3.71
CA GLU A 534 15.03 -27.23 3.85
C GLU A 534 14.59 -27.79 2.49
N ALA A 535 14.20 -26.91 1.55
CA ALA A 535 13.86 -27.28 0.18
C ALA A 535 15.09 -27.86 -0.57
N ARG A 536 16.30 -27.40 -0.21
CA ARG A 536 17.58 -27.71 -0.85
C ARG A 536 18.69 -28.07 0.16
N THR A 537 18.54 -29.22 0.80
CA THR A 537 19.47 -29.75 1.82
C THR A 537 20.91 -30.05 1.36
N SER A 538 21.25 -29.86 0.08
CA SER A 538 22.60 -30.11 -0.48
C SER A 538 22.90 -29.16 -1.64
N ALA A 539 22.62 -27.87 -1.47
CA ALA A 539 22.90 -26.86 -2.47
C ALA A 539 24.42 -26.71 -2.71
N THR A 540 24.81 -26.47 -3.96
CA THR A 540 26.18 -26.17 -4.38
C THR A 540 26.27 -24.86 -5.13
N ASP A 541 27.44 -24.23 -5.17
CA ASP A 541 27.64 -22.95 -5.86
C ASP A 541 27.15 -23.02 -7.32
N GLY A 542 26.26 -22.08 -7.67
CA GLY A 542 25.58 -22.02 -8.97
C GLY A 542 24.20 -22.70 -8.99
N ASP A 543 23.75 -23.33 -7.89
CA ASP A 543 22.37 -23.80 -7.79
C ASP A 543 21.40 -22.61 -7.75
N MET A 544 20.25 -22.80 -8.39
CA MET A 544 19.16 -21.84 -8.50
C MET A 544 17.90 -22.42 -7.86
N ALA A 545 17.06 -21.56 -7.29
CA ALA A 545 15.76 -21.93 -6.74
C ALA A 545 14.80 -20.75 -6.82
N ASP A 546 13.56 -21.02 -7.25
CA ASP A 546 12.52 -20.01 -7.21
C ASP A 546 11.50 -20.34 -6.11
N LEU A 547 11.01 -19.28 -5.48
CA LEU A 547 9.99 -19.36 -4.45
C LEU A 547 8.72 -18.66 -4.92
N LEU A 548 7.59 -19.35 -4.79
CA LEU A 548 6.26 -18.75 -4.88
C LEU A 548 5.74 -18.53 -3.47
N PHE A 549 5.50 -17.28 -3.12
CA PHE A 549 4.86 -16.86 -1.88
C PHE A 549 3.38 -16.66 -2.14
N VAL A 550 2.55 -17.32 -1.35
CA VAL A 550 1.10 -17.11 -1.32
C VAL A 550 0.77 -16.58 0.05
N THR A 551 0.15 -15.41 0.12
CA THR A 551 -0.22 -14.80 1.41
C THR A 551 -1.69 -14.44 1.42
N GLU A 552 -2.24 -14.42 2.62
CA GLU A 552 -3.58 -13.96 2.94
C GLU A 552 -3.50 -13.03 4.14
N GLN A 553 -4.12 -11.87 4.05
CA GLN A 553 -4.27 -10.97 5.18
C GLN A 553 -5.73 -10.57 5.30
N SER A 554 -6.29 -10.79 6.49
CA SER A 554 -7.63 -10.36 6.82
C SER A 554 -7.54 -9.15 7.74
N SER A 555 -8.22 -8.06 7.41
CA SER A 555 -8.26 -6.87 8.24
C SER A 555 -9.55 -6.08 8.00
N ARG A 556 -9.86 -5.18 8.91
CA ARG A 556 -10.87 -4.14 8.68
C ARG A 556 -10.25 -2.79 8.95
N ALA A 557 -10.63 -1.79 8.18
CA ALA A 557 -10.03 -0.47 8.25
C ALA A 557 -11.10 0.62 8.21
N ILE A 558 -10.75 1.75 8.79
CA ILE A 558 -11.51 3.00 8.73
C ILE A 558 -10.52 4.13 8.46
N SER A 559 -10.90 5.07 7.61
CA SER A 559 -10.07 6.22 7.24
C SER A 559 -10.84 7.53 7.44
N LEU A 560 -10.10 8.63 7.43
CA LEU A 560 -10.63 9.98 7.39
C LEU A 560 -11.50 10.15 6.13
N GLY A 561 -12.51 11.02 6.20
CA GLY A 561 -13.53 11.16 5.14
C GLY A 561 -14.67 10.15 5.23
N THR A 562 -14.55 9.09 6.02
CA THR A 562 -15.67 8.18 6.30
C THR A 562 -16.48 8.64 7.52
N GLU A 563 -17.76 8.28 7.62
CA GLU A 563 -18.59 8.52 8.82
C GLU A 563 -18.08 7.78 10.08
N ARG A 564 -17.03 6.96 9.95
CA ARG A 564 -16.45 6.15 11.03
C ARG A 564 -15.37 6.89 11.83
N ILE A 565 -14.86 8.00 11.32
CA ILE A 565 -13.97 8.90 12.05
C ILE A 565 -14.70 10.22 12.24
N SER A 566 -14.82 10.66 13.50
CA SER A 566 -15.48 11.92 13.83
C SER A 566 -14.61 12.79 14.71
N PHE A 567 -14.59 14.08 14.43
CA PHE A 567 -13.93 15.09 15.23
C PHE A 567 -14.95 15.95 15.97
N ALA A 568 -14.88 15.95 17.30
CA ALA A 568 -15.75 16.76 18.13
C ALA A 568 -14.99 17.26 19.37
N ASN A 569 -15.11 18.56 19.66
CA ASN A 569 -14.49 19.21 20.82
C ASN A 569 -12.97 18.99 20.94
N GLY A 570 -12.24 18.90 19.82
CA GLY A 570 -10.80 18.65 19.81
C GLY A 570 -10.42 17.17 19.96
N SER A 571 -11.37 16.25 19.86
CA SER A 571 -11.11 14.81 19.96
C SER A 571 -11.57 14.06 18.70
N ALA A 572 -10.71 13.19 18.19
CA ALA A 572 -10.99 12.18 17.20
C ALA A 572 -11.56 10.92 17.86
N THR A 573 -12.67 10.40 17.34
CA THR A 573 -13.16 9.06 17.67
C THR A 573 -13.19 8.19 16.42
N LEU A 574 -12.40 7.12 16.45
CA LEU A 574 -12.28 6.12 15.41
C LEU A 574 -13.12 4.91 15.79
N ASN A 575 -14.14 4.59 14.98
CA ASN A 575 -15.18 3.65 15.36
C ASN A 575 -15.36 2.52 14.32
N PHE A 576 -14.96 1.30 14.70
CA PHE A 576 -15.08 0.10 13.85
C PHE A 576 -16.48 -0.55 13.82
N ALA A 577 -17.52 0.15 14.30
CA ALA A 577 -18.89 -0.37 14.25
C ALA A 577 -19.29 -0.63 12.79
N ASP A 578 -19.87 -1.81 12.53
CA ASP A 578 -20.34 -2.25 11.21
C ASP A 578 -19.27 -2.16 10.10
N THR A 579 -17.98 -2.17 10.45
CA THR A 579 -16.89 -2.25 9.48
C THR A 579 -16.65 -3.72 9.09
N GLU A 580 -16.72 -4.02 7.80
CA GLU A 580 -16.50 -5.37 7.28
C GLU A 580 -15.02 -5.76 7.30
N VAL A 581 -14.75 -7.05 7.53
CA VAL A 581 -13.42 -7.63 7.39
C VAL A 581 -13.22 -7.99 5.93
N ALA A 582 -12.20 -7.38 5.32
CA ALA A 582 -11.73 -7.72 3.99
C ALA A 582 -10.54 -8.68 4.10
N THR A 583 -10.51 -9.66 3.20
CA THR A 583 -9.40 -10.59 3.04
C THR A 583 -8.74 -10.35 1.70
N ILE A 584 -7.44 -10.08 1.73
CA ILE A 584 -6.60 -9.86 0.55
C ILE A 584 -5.66 -11.03 0.42
N GLY A 585 -5.73 -11.71 -0.73
CA GLY A 585 -4.78 -12.73 -1.12
C GLY A 585 -3.73 -12.14 -2.07
N SER A 586 -2.48 -12.53 -1.93
CA SER A 586 -1.44 -12.16 -2.91
C SER A 586 -0.56 -13.34 -3.30
N LEU A 587 -0.02 -13.25 -4.51
CA LEU A 587 0.99 -14.14 -5.06
C LEU A 587 2.24 -13.30 -5.34
N ARG A 588 3.40 -13.75 -4.86
CA ARG A 588 4.69 -13.12 -5.17
C ARG A 588 5.70 -14.17 -5.55
N TRP A 589 6.54 -13.87 -6.52
CA TRP A 589 7.60 -14.74 -6.97
C TRP A 589 8.97 -14.13 -6.65
N SER A 590 9.96 -14.95 -6.30
CA SER A 590 11.32 -14.47 -6.08
C SER A 590 12.36 -15.53 -6.42
N PRO A 591 13.38 -15.20 -7.24
CA PRO A 591 14.45 -16.11 -7.59
C PRO A 591 15.65 -16.00 -6.63
N TYR A 592 16.35 -17.10 -6.43
CA TYR A 592 17.52 -17.20 -5.56
C TYR A 592 18.65 -17.99 -6.23
N THR A 593 19.89 -17.59 -5.93
CA THR A 593 21.10 -18.32 -6.34
C THR A 593 21.95 -18.66 -5.12
N TYR A 594 22.53 -19.86 -5.11
CA TYR A 594 23.46 -20.29 -4.08
C TYR A 594 24.90 -19.96 -4.48
N THR A 595 25.60 -19.13 -3.71
CA THR A 595 27.00 -18.78 -3.94
C THR A 595 27.77 -18.67 -2.63
N GLY A 596 29.01 -19.17 -2.62
CA GLY A 596 29.89 -19.05 -1.47
C GLY A 596 29.36 -19.71 -0.19
N GLY A 597 28.48 -20.71 -0.32
CA GLY A 597 27.88 -21.40 0.82
C GLY A 597 26.59 -20.78 1.38
N SER A 598 26.01 -19.76 0.73
CA SER A 598 24.74 -19.14 1.14
C SER A 598 23.82 -18.90 -0.05
N TRP A 599 22.51 -18.85 0.21
CA TRP A 599 21.54 -18.34 -0.75
C TRP A 599 21.52 -16.81 -0.71
N SER A 600 21.27 -16.20 -1.87
CA SER A 600 21.01 -14.78 -2.02
C SER A 600 19.98 -14.56 -3.13
N ASN A 601 19.25 -13.43 -3.09
CA ASN A 601 18.33 -13.06 -4.17
C ASN A 601 19.11 -12.96 -5.49
N ALA A 602 18.53 -13.49 -6.57
CA ALA A 602 19.13 -13.43 -7.89
C ALA A 602 18.76 -12.08 -8.55
N ASP A 603 19.76 -11.30 -8.95
CA ASP A 603 19.55 -10.07 -9.70
C ASP A 603 19.12 -10.41 -11.13
N ILE A 604 17.82 -10.38 -11.38
CA ILE A 604 17.22 -10.60 -12.70
C ILE A 604 17.32 -9.37 -13.61
N THR A 605 17.70 -8.19 -13.08
CA THR A 605 17.80 -6.94 -13.83
C THR A 605 19.15 -6.75 -14.50
N ALA A 606 20.19 -7.45 -14.03
CA ALA A 606 21.53 -7.42 -14.61
C ALA A 606 21.69 -8.25 -15.89
N ASP A 607 20.66 -9.00 -16.30
CA ASP A 607 20.67 -9.85 -17.48
C ASP A 607 19.50 -9.47 -18.41
N ASP A 608 19.73 -8.52 -19.33
CA ASP A 608 18.79 -8.18 -20.44
C ASP A 608 18.36 -9.44 -21.24
N GLY A 609 19.11 -10.55 -21.11
CA GLY A 609 18.83 -11.86 -21.65
C GLY A 609 17.90 -12.75 -20.82
N ALA A 610 17.59 -12.41 -19.56
CA ALA A 610 16.80 -13.25 -18.66
C ALA A 610 15.30 -13.09 -18.89
N VAL A 611 14.77 -11.86 -18.98
CA VAL A 611 13.35 -11.63 -19.31
C VAL A 611 13.06 -12.03 -20.77
N SER A 612 13.93 -11.62 -21.69
CA SER A 612 13.85 -12.04 -23.11
C SER A 612 14.13 -13.54 -23.30
N GLY A 613 14.90 -14.15 -22.40
CA GLY A 613 15.19 -15.58 -22.32
C GLY A 613 14.05 -16.39 -21.69
N VAL A 614 13.31 -15.83 -20.74
CA VAL A 614 12.05 -16.38 -20.19
C VAL A 614 10.99 -16.34 -21.29
N GLN A 615 10.83 -15.23 -22.00
CA GLN A 615 9.97 -15.16 -23.19
C GLN A 615 10.37 -16.21 -24.25
N SER A 616 11.65 -16.30 -24.61
CA SER A 616 12.15 -17.28 -25.58
C SER A 616 12.05 -18.74 -25.09
N ALA A 617 12.20 -18.98 -23.78
CA ALA A 617 12.08 -20.30 -23.16
C ALA A 617 10.60 -20.73 -23.06
N LEU A 618 9.70 -19.82 -22.69
CA LEU A 618 8.25 -20.04 -22.67
C LEU A 618 7.71 -20.30 -24.08
N GLU A 619 8.21 -19.60 -25.10
CA GLU A 619 7.91 -19.89 -26.52
C GLU A 619 8.36 -21.29 -26.95
N GLY A 620 9.48 -21.78 -26.42
CA GLY A 620 9.99 -23.13 -26.66
C GLY A 620 9.24 -24.25 -25.91
N VAL A 621 8.57 -23.91 -24.81
CA VAL A 621 7.87 -24.85 -23.90
C VAL A 621 6.38 -24.95 -24.27
N PHE A 622 5.73 -23.83 -24.57
CA PHE A 622 4.36 -23.75 -25.09
C PHE A 622 4.34 -24.02 -26.61
N THR A 623 4.81 -25.21 -26.98
CA THR A 623 4.60 -25.72 -28.33
C THR A 623 3.11 -25.83 -28.60
N ASN A 624 2.69 -25.72 -29.87
CA ASN A 624 1.27 -25.83 -30.22
C ASN A 624 0.65 -27.13 -29.67
N SER A 625 1.41 -28.23 -29.62
CA SER A 625 0.95 -29.51 -29.07
C SER A 625 0.73 -29.50 -27.54
N VAL A 626 1.46 -28.69 -26.79
CA VAL A 626 1.30 -28.54 -25.34
C VAL A 626 0.09 -27.66 -25.06
N LEU A 627 -0.01 -26.54 -25.78
CA LEU A 627 -1.15 -25.62 -25.71
C LEU A 627 -2.46 -26.32 -26.13
N ASP A 628 -2.44 -27.14 -27.17
CA ASP A 628 -3.56 -27.99 -27.58
C ASP A 628 -3.97 -28.96 -26.47
N GLY A 629 -2.99 -29.53 -25.75
CA GLY A 629 -3.21 -30.43 -24.62
C GLY A 629 -3.77 -29.75 -23.38
N MET A 630 -3.63 -28.44 -23.26
CA MET A 630 -4.18 -27.61 -22.18
C MET A 630 -5.63 -27.20 -22.43
N THR A 631 -6.09 -27.27 -23.68
CA THR A 631 -7.52 -27.09 -24.01
C THR A 631 -8.28 -28.42 -23.89
N SER A 632 -9.49 -28.40 -23.32
CA SER A 632 -10.33 -29.59 -23.24
C SER A 632 -11.57 -29.47 -24.14
N GLY A 633 -11.93 -30.56 -24.83
CA GLY A 633 -13.13 -30.62 -25.65
C GLY A 633 -12.98 -30.04 -27.06
N SER A 634 -13.98 -29.28 -27.53
CA SER A 634 -14.05 -28.73 -28.90
C SER A 634 -13.42 -27.34 -29.06
N ALA A 635 -12.71 -26.84 -28.05
CA ALA A 635 -12.00 -25.57 -28.12
C ALA A 635 -10.74 -25.74 -28.97
N ALA A 636 -10.48 -24.80 -29.87
CA ALA A 636 -9.26 -24.74 -30.68
C ALA A 636 -8.63 -23.37 -30.46
N ILE A 637 -7.31 -23.35 -30.27
CA ILE A 637 -6.55 -22.11 -30.11
C ILE A 637 -6.52 -21.41 -31.48
N GLY A 638 -7.11 -20.21 -31.53
CA GLY A 638 -7.25 -19.42 -32.75
C GLY A 638 -5.94 -18.75 -33.19
N ASP A 639 -5.06 -18.43 -32.24
CA ASP A 639 -3.75 -17.85 -32.48
C ASP A 639 -2.75 -18.31 -31.39
N TYR A 640 -1.78 -19.14 -31.77
CA TYR A 640 -0.79 -19.68 -30.84
C TYR A 640 0.29 -18.67 -30.47
N ASP A 641 0.51 -17.64 -31.29
CA ASP A 641 1.51 -16.61 -31.00
C ASP A 641 0.96 -15.63 -29.95
N GLN A 642 -0.33 -15.31 -30.02
CA GLN A 642 -1.00 -14.49 -28.99
C GLN A 642 -1.08 -15.22 -27.63
N ALA A 643 -1.37 -16.53 -27.62
CA ALA A 643 -1.37 -17.32 -26.40
C ALA A 643 0.02 -17.37 -25.72
N ARG A 644 1.09 -17.45 -26.52
CA ARG A 644 2.47 -17.36 -26.02
C ARG A 644 2.82 -15.98 -25.49
N GLN A 645 2.38 -14.92 -26.17
CA GLN A 645 2.58 -13.53 -25.72
C GLN A 645 1.84 -13.24 -24.40
N GLY A 646 0.62 -13.75 -24.22
CA GLY A 646 -0.12 -13.63 -22.97
C GLY A 646 0.59 -14.31 -21.79
N ALA A 647 1.13 -15.51 -21.99
CA ALA A 647 1.93 -16.21 -20.97
C ALA A 647 3.24 -15.47 -20.65
N ALA A 648 3.87 -14.84 -21.65
CA ALA A 648 5.07 -14.03 -21.45
C ALA A 648 4.80 -12.69 -20.75
N LEU A 649 3.67 -12.03 -21.06
CA LEU A 649 3.20 -10.83 -20.37
C LEU A 649 2.86 -11.12 -18.91
N LEU A 650 2.22 -12.26 -18.64
CA LEU A 650 1.99 -12.74 -17.27
C LEU A 650 3.33 -12.92 -16.54
N ALA A 651 4.33 -13.51 -17.18
CA ALA A 651 5.67 -13.69 -16.61
C ALA A 651 6.49 -12.39 -16.46
N THR A 652 6.08 -11.29 -17.09
CA THR A 652 6.72 -9.97 -16.99
C THR A 652 6.05 -9.09 -15.92
N ASN A 653 4.78 -9.35 -15.63
CA ASN A 653 4.01 -8.67 -14.58
C ASN A 653 4.26 -9.23 -13.17
N TYR A 654 4.87 -10.41 -13.06
CA TYR A 654 5.35 -11.04 -11.83
C TYR A 654 6.86 -10.92 -11.70
#